data_AF-A0A933Z388-F1
#
_entry.id   AF-A0A933Z388-F1
#
_cell.length_a   1.000
_cell.length_b   1.000
_cell.length_c   1.000
_cell.angle_alpha   90.00
_cell.angle_beta   90.00
_cell.angle_gamma   90.00
#
_symmetry.space_group_name_H-M   'P 1'
#
loop_
_entity.id
_entity.type
_entity.pdbx_description
1 polymer ?
#
loop_
_entity_poly.entity_id
_entity_poly.type
_entity_poly.pdbx_seq_one_letter_code
_entity_poly.pdbx_strand_id
1 'polypeptide(L)'
;MKIFKERRHALFNRPVEIAGKHYLSLGVMLYFDLTAPDELHTEQELWKELVALLGPEMQLDQGWPKPHGEVLCAGHACAPGGRPTPAVKVRLRCGRVDKTLNVFGDRYWVRGGDGAWRLSEAKPFATMPLDWQHAFGGPEFKDNPLGKGMEVKTRPDGVEVIPLPNVEGEPPATPLIGAPTDRPAPASFGPLDLMWPARAKKNGTYDDAWVKTRWPALPDDMNYEFFCMAPEDQYLPSHFDGHEVIEVEGMHKDMPVISSRLPHVRVRAFVTRRDMTSPEDLARASFEEVGLKPETLWLFPEILRGVILWRGMAACVDDEYADLGRLFVADEPRYSEPRAIEHYRDLQLKKADLSVPFDPAMQLDFQRKMAAGAKRVLNLPKELKERQARSQGQAPAMVMSPQDVDRAMRARLKDIRATIDSVEASTTDVHQRFGHLAATDLGAFPRARAQADKMEARLDAMLQRAQAMEQRKAEMLEQARGMLKRPQMRLMADLKDKGDLEKLLEKPGEPPFHAMGFPLVVSWRVGLDIDQERMRELSTLGIERGTVKRRWLAWNPEAREERAADWGVKPQPGQETFRIPAGLVLPGFSGAKLDRLLVRPSAQGGALDDPASDVLVLGSRDEPLFLEAASEQGVVAIVGDELSAAFIEQEAGDFAHVAVCAAPGAPLAKQAAEALKQGAQAVALWPEAGPWAGKEADFEKALPGCRFARLPEAKDVFHAHKKGQDVRQAIVEQLPPDKAQEHSLIFDAPGAPKKPGAKKLEDILSAASIIDLIQGGVADAEAAKEAKFAPYVDAAKERAAAATARMAKEGFVAPPAQPSALSGQPSMTELMNLSADKAEAIRDKMGKMGSLTPEAEAKLNGLAAKLRATGPQLDAQKAEGKAALKAFQLLPEHAQALAKAGLDPAKLRPQKPELVLAAAKGQAGADVTGATIKDLDFSGQDLSGIDFSKARISKCLFKGTKLAGARLDEAMIQGCDFTGADVSGASLHRTVLKESLLDKANLRGAVGEMTIIQKSSLKEADLSECDLKQAVVQHSALAGLKLTNARLALSVFSDGDATGLTADGARFEKCVFKKAGLDKASFRGITTDALLLHTCAGEKVSFAGSELFKFRISHDSQFPGLNLGAVVWKQGYCRKANLAGADLQGSELERTIFDSCDMTRANLAKVRLRRCRFLKTDLEAATLHFADLFMASMRKARLVQADMRGANCYAVDFFKAVFGETRMEGANLKRSLIDGHEQGMRAEGLII
;
A
#
# COMPACT_ATOMS: atom_id res chain seq x y z
N MET A 1 -2.99 21.96 -26.31
CA MET A 1 -1.53 21.82 -26.13
C MET A 1 -1.18 20.59 -25.28
N LYS A 2 -0.24 19.72 -25.71
CA LYS A 2 0.34 18.63 -24.87
C LYS A 2 1.60 19.12 -24.16
N ILE A 3 1.84 18.73 -22.91
CA ILE A 3 2.98 19.21 -22.10
C ILE A 3 3.94 18.06 -21.79
N PHE A 4 5.23 18.29 -22.01
CA PHE A 4 6.33 17.38 -21.69
C PHE A 4 7.29 18.09 -20.71
N LYS A 5 7.42 17.56 -19.49
CA LYS A 5 8.30 18.11 -18.45
C LYS A 5 8.86 17.00 -17.55
N GLU A 6 9.92 17.29 -16.79
CA GLU A 6 10.40 16.41 -15.72
C GLU A 6 9.65 16.62 -14.39
N ARG A 7 9.78 15.68 -13.44
CA ARG A 7 9.12 15.75 -12.12
C ARG A 7 9.61 16.90 -11.22
N ARG A 8 10.81 17.41 -11.47
CA ARG A 8 11.40 18.55 -10.76
C ARG A 8 10.85 19.91 -11.19
N HIS A 9 10.22 19.98 -12.37
CA HIS A 9 9.68 21.22 -12.90
C HIS A 9 8.24 21.42 -12.42
N ALA A 10 8.00 22.36 -11.52
CA ALA A 10 6.64 22.80 -11.23
C ALA A 10 6.22 23.83 -12.30
N LEU A 11 5.21 23.50 -13.11
CA LEU A 11 4.84 24.26 -14.30
C LEU A 11 3.44 24.85 -14.16
N PHE A 12 3.30 26.12 -14.49
CA PHE A 12 2.02 26.79 -14.62
C PHE A 12 2.02 27.68 -15.86
N ASN A 13 0.84 27.84 -16.46
CA ASN A 13 0.67 28.68 -17.65
C ASN A 13 -0.60 29.51 -17.54
N ARG A 14 -0.60 30.66 -18.23
CA ARG A 14 -1.71 31.61 -18.23
C ARG A 14 -1.82 32.31 -19.60
N PRO A 15 -3.04 32.48 -20.14
CA PRO A 15 -3.21 33.30 -21.32
C PRO A 15 -3.21 34.75 -20.88
N VAL A 16 -2.42 35.58 -21.55
CA VAL A 16 -2.34 37.00 -21.27
C VAL A 16 -2.49 37.79 -22.56
N GLU A 17 -3.26 38.86 -22.48
CA GLU A 17 -3.40 39.82 -23.56
C GLU A 17 -2.60 41.08 -23.19
N ILE A 18 -1.70 41.49 -24.07
CA ILE A 18 -0.89 42.69 -23.89
C ILE A 18 -0.98 43.50 -25.18
N ALA A 19 -1.53 44.72 -25.09
CA ALA A 19 -1.72 45.62 -26.22
C ALA A 19 -2.42 44.97 -27.44
N GLY A 20 -3.50 44.21 -27.20
CA GLY A 20 -4.30 43.56 -28.24
C GLY A 20 -3.66 42.33 -28.90
N LYS A 21 -2.57 41.81 -28.32
CA LYS A 21 -1.92 40.56 -28.76
C LYS A 21 -2.01 39.51 -27.66
N HIS A 22 -2.29 38.27 -28.06
CA HIS A 22 -2.37 37.13 -27.14
C HIS A 22 -1.01 36.45 -26.98
N TYR A 23 -0.72 36.07 -25.74
CA TYR A 23 0.48 35.35 -25.36
C TYR A 23 0.16 34.24 -24.36
N LEU A 24 0.91 33.16 -24.46
CA LEU A 24 1.08 32.16 -23.40
C LEU A 24 2.18 32.64 -22.45
N SER A 25 1.81 33.05 -21.23
CA SER A 25 2.75 33.23 -20.12
C SER A 25 3.08 31.87 -19.53
N LEU A 26 4.37 31.54 -19.47
CA LEU A 26 4.88 30.25 -19.03
C LEU A 26 5.78 30.43 -17.80
N GLY A 27 5.40 29.84 -16.68
CA GLY A 27 6.18 29.83 -15.44
C GLY A 27 6.71 28.44 -15.09
N VAL A 28 8.01 28.33 -14.83
CA VAL A 28 8.67 27.09 -14.37
C VAL A 28 9.37 27.37 -13.04
N MET A 29 9.00 26.67 -11.98
CA MET A 29 9.67 26.74 -10.68
C MET A 29 10.57 25.53 -10.48
N LEU A 30 11.76 25.78 -9.91
CA LEU A 30 12.66 24.74 -9.40
C LEU A 30 12.82 24.89 -7.90
N TYR A 31 12.79 23.75 -7.20
CA TYR A 31 12.97 23.65 -5.76
C TYR A 31 14.38 23.14 -5.46
N PHE A 32 15.14 23.84 -4.61
CA PHE A 32 16.55 23.50 -4.34
C PHE A 32 16.93 23.64 -2.86
N ASP A 33 17.99 22.96 -2.45
CA ASP A 33 18.56 23.00 -1.11
C ASP A 33 19.55 24.18 -0.98
N LEU A 34 19.44 24.98 0.08
CA LEU A 34 20.36 26.12 0.28
C LEU A 34 21.79 25.69 0.61
N THR A 35 21.99 24.49 1.17
CA THR A 35 23.32 23.92 1.45
C THR A 35 23.91 23.16 0.27
N ALA A 36 23.05 22.71 -0.66
CA ALA A 36 23.43 22.01 -1.89
C ALA A 36 22.64 22.58 -3.09
N PRO A 37 22.98 23.78 -3.60
CA PRO A 37 22.12 24.53 -4.52
C PRO A 37 21.89 23.88 -5.88
N ASP A 38 22.71 22.91 -6.30
CA ASP A 38 22.48 22.15 -7.54
C ASP A 38 21.63 20.88 -7.32
N GLU A 39 21.28 20.55 -6.07
CA GLU A 39 20.40 19.44 -5.73
C GLU A 39 18.93 19.88 -5.85
N LEU A 40 18.32 19.53 -6.97
CA LEU A 40 16.92 19.88 -7.29
C LEU A 40 15.95 18.84 -6.76
N HIS A 41 14.93 19.30 -6.04
CA HIS A 41 13.84 18.50 -5.51
C HIS A 41 12.65 18.41 -6.46
N THR A 42 11.73 17.50 -6.14
CA THR A 42 10.52 17.28 -6.95
C THR A 42 9.43 18.32 -6.68
N GLU A 43 8.54 18.52 -7.66
CA GLU A 43 7.33 19.35 -7.50
C GLU A 43 6.46 18.89 -6.32
N GLN A 44 6.41 17.58 -6.04
CA GLN A 44 5.63 17.04 -4.94
C GLN A 44 6.19 17.42 -3.57
N GLU A 45 7.52 17.43 -3.43
CA GLU A 45 8.20 17.87 -2.20
C GLU A 45 8.03 19.36 -1.99
N LEU A 46 8.15 20.17 -3.05
CA LEU A 46 7.89 21.61 -3.03
C LEU A 46 6.51 21.91 -2.40
N TRP A 47 5.44 21.31 -2.93
CA TRP A 47 4.09 21.63 -2.43
C TRP A 47 3.84 21.09 -1.02
N LYS A 48 4.41 19.93 -0.67
CA LYS A 48 4.25 19.35 0.66
C LYS A 48 4.90 20.21 1.75
N GLU A 49 6.13 20.66 1.52
CA GLU A 49 6.90 21.41 2.52
C GLU A 49 6.41 22.85 2.63
N LEU A 50 6.11 23.51 1.51
CA LEU A 50 5.70 24.92 1.52
C LEU A 50 4.28 25.13 2.08
N VAL A 51 3.34 24.23 1.81
CA VAL A 51 1.99 24.32 2.42
C VAL A 51 2.06 24.13 3.94
N ALA A 52 2.99 23.30 4.44
CA ALA A 52 3.20 23.15 5.87
C ALA A 52 3.81 24.42 6.51
N LEU A 53 4.65 25.15 5.78
CA LEU A 53 5.34 26.34 6.27
C LEU A 53 4.48 27.62 6.18
N LEU A 54 3.81 27.86 5.05
CA LEU A 54 3.11 29.12 4.75
C LEU A 54 1.58 28.99 4.77
N GLY A 55 1.04 27.78 4.92
CA GLY A 55 -0.39 27.51 4.95
C GLY A 55 -1.03 27.30 3.57
N PRO A 56 -2.34 26.95 3.53
CA PRO A 56 -3.03 26.57 2.31
C PRO A 56 -3.41 27.73 1.37
N GLU A 57 -3.47 28.96 1.89
CA GLU A 57 -3.79 30.18 1.12
C GLU A 57 -2.54 30.86 0.50
N MET A 58 -1.39 30.17 0.54
CA MET A 58 -0.11 30.66 0.06
C MET A 58 -0.12 30.95 -1.45
N GLN A 59 0.33 32.15 -1.83
CA GLN A 59 0.55 32.53 -3.24
C GLN A 59 2.03 32.83 -3.49
N LEU A 60 2.69 32.00 -4.31
CA LEU A 60 4.09 32.19 -4.71
C LEU A 60 4.26 33.15 -5.89
N ASP A 61 3.26 33.22 -6.77
CA ASP A 61 3.29 33.98 -8.01
C ASP A 61 1.89 34.15 -8.63
N GLN A 62 1.69 35.18 -9.47
CA GLN A 62 0.38 35.49 -10.09
C GLN A 62 0.27 35.10 -11.58
N GLY A 63 1.33 34.58 -12.20
CA GLY A 63 1.33 34.14 -13.60
C GLY A 63 1.54 35.23 -14.65
N TRP A 64 1.92 36.44 -14.23
CA TRP A 64 2.17 37.57 -15.12
C TRP A 64 3.68 37.83 -15.28
N PRO A 65 4.13 38.29 -16.46
CA PRO A 65 5.52 38.65 -16.66
C PRO A 65 5.92 39.85 -15.80
N LYS A 66 7.12 39.80 -15.21
CA LYS A 66 7.64 40.88 -14.36
C LYS A 66 8.75 41.65 -15.06
N PRO A 67 8.80 42.98 -14.91
CA PRO A 67 9.84 43.81 -15.54
C PRO A 67 11.24 43.59 -14.92
N HIS A 68 11.30 43.11 -13.67
CA HIS A 68 12.52 42.94 -12.88
C HIS A 68 12.55 41.59 -12.17
N GLY A 69 13.75 41.14 -11.78
CA GLY A 69 13.88 40.06 -10.80
C GLY A 69 13.53 40.53 -9.39
N GLU A 70 12.89 39.69 -8.59
CA GLU A 70 12.59 39.99 -7.19
C GLU A 70 13.01 38.87 -6.24
N VAL A 71 13.36 39.24 -4.99
CA VAL A 71 13.76 38.31 -3.94
C VAL A 71 12.81 38.43 -2.76
N LEU A 72 12.26 37.31 -2.31
CA LEU A 72 11.41 37.20 -1.12
C LEU A 72 12.00 36.17 -0.14
N CYS A 73 11.75 36.38 1.15
CA CYS A 73 12.15 35.45 2.18
C CYS A 73 11.04 35.31 3.23
N ALA A 74 10.76 34.08 3.65
CA ALA A 74 9.81 33.78 4.72
C ALA A 74 10.44 32.88 5.77
N GLY A 75 10.15 33.16 7.04
CA GLY A 75 10.67 32.43 8.18
C GLY A 75 10.79 33.32 9.43
N HIS A 76 11.72 32.93 10.30
CA HIS A 76 11.90 33.53 11.62
C HIS A 76 13.32 34.08 11.80
N ALA A 77 13.44 35.18 12.53
CA ALA A 77 14.71 35.57 13.14
C ALA A 77 15.03 34.58 14.26
N CYS A 78 16.27 34.09 14.29
CA CYS A 78 16.74 33.09 15.23
C CYS A 78 17.86 33.68 16.10
N ALA A 79 17.74 33.52 17.41
CA ALA A 79 18.78 33.96 18.33
C ALA A 79 20.05 33.10 18.21
N PRO A 80 21.27 33.69 18.32
CA PRO A 80 22.53 32.94 18.16
C PRO A 80 22.62 31.72 19.10
N GLY A 81 22.79 30.53 18.52
CA GLY A 81 22.85 29.27 19.26
C GLY A 81 21.56 28.91 20.02
N GLY A 82 20.42 29.48 19.61
CA GLY A 82 19.11 29.27 20.23
C GLY A 82 18.95 29.89 21.63
N ARG A 83 19.92 30.69 22.10
CA ARG A 83 19.88 31.32 23.41
C ARG A 83 18.97 32.56 23.35
N PRO A 84 17.90 32.65 24.17
CA PRO A 84 17.01 33.80 24.12
C PRO A 84 17.76 35.13 24.30
N THR A 85 17.60 36.04 23.35
CA THR A 85 18.23 37.38 23.38
C THR A 85 17.18 38.47 23.14
N PRO A 86 17.35 39.69 23.67
CA PRO A 86 16.35 40.75 23.55
C PRO A 86 16.28 41.35 22.14
N ALA A 87 17.35 41.25 21.35
CA ALA A 87 17.41 41.76 19.99
C ALA A 87 18.45 41.00 19.15
N VAL A 88 18.18 40.86 17.85
CA VAL A 88 19.10 40.32 16.84
C VAL A 88 19.00 41.14 15.56
N LYS A 89 20.05 41.08 14.72
CA LYS A 89 19.99 41.54 13.34
C LYS A 89 19.83 40.35 12.42
N VAL A 90 19.02 40.51 11.38
CA VAL A 90 18.91 39.54 10.30
C VAL A 90 19.18 40.25 8.97
N ARG A 91 19.86 39.57 8.06
CA ARG A 91 20.25 40.14 6.76
C ARG A 91 20.01 39.16 5.64
N LEU A 92 19.51 39.67 4.53
CA LEU A 92 19.34 38.95 3.29
C LEU A 92 20.11 39.66 2.19
N ARG A 93 21.05 38.95 1.57
CA ARG A 93 21.78 39.42 0.40
C ARG A 93 21.64 38.43 -0.74
N CYS A 94 21.24 38.93 -1.90
CA CYS A 94 21.20 38.17 -3.15
C CYS A 94 21.55 39.07 -4.33
N GLY A 95 22.72 38.86 -4.92
CA GLY A 95 23.22 39.74 -5.98
C GLY A 95 23.36 41.20 -5.51
N ARG A 96 22.57 42.11 -6.09
CA ARG A 96 22.53 43.54 -5.71
C ARG A 96 21.52 43.88 -4.61
N VAL A 97 20.65 42.95 -4.25
CA VAL A 97 19.73 43.12 -3.11
C VAL A 97 20.51 42.84 -1.84
N ASP A 98 20.51 43.80 -0.91
CA ASP A 98 21.17 43.71 0.38
C ASP A 98 20.34 44.45 1.43
N LYS A 99 19.60 43.69 2.24
CA LYS A 99 18.62 44.24 3.18
C LYS A 99 18.80 43.65 4.56
N THR A 100 18.94 44.53 5.54
CA THR A 100 19.05 44.19 6.96
C THR A 100 17.81 44.66 7.72
N LEU A 101 17.31 43.81 8.62
CA LEU A 101 16.25 44.15 9.57
C LEU A 101 16.76 44.02 11.00
N ASN A 102 16.35 44.95 11.87
CA ASN A 102 16.54 44.88 13.31
C ASN A 102 15.32 44.19 13.93
N VAL A 103 15.55 43.13 14.70
CA VAL A 103 14.49 42.31 15.28
C VAL A 103 14.58 42.32 16.80
N PHE A 104 13.52 42.76 17.44
CA PHE A 104 13.39 42.91 18.88
C PHE A 104 12.37 41.93 19.44
N GLY A 105 12.56 41.52 20.68
CA GLY A 105 11.52 40.82 21.43
C GLY A 105 10.36 41.73 21.80
N ASP A 106 9.33 41.18 22.43
CA ASP A 106 8.15 41.97 22.78
C ASP A 106 8.50 43.15 23.70
N ARG A 107 8.12 44.35 23.26
CA ARG A 107 8.32 45.62 23.97
C ARG A 107 7.12 46.54 23.77
N TYR A 108 6.96 47.47 24.71
CA TYR A 108 5.77 48.29 24.84
C TYR A 108 6.15 49.72 25.24
N TRP A 109 5.40 50.70 24.76
CA TRP A 109 5.28 51.98 25.44
C TRP A 109 4.32 51.76 26.60
N VAL A 110 4.76 52.05 27.83
CA VAL A 110 3.95 51.90 29.04
C VAL A 110 3.66 53.30 29.59
N ARG A 111 2.39 53.58 29.89
CA ARG A 111 1.99 54.85 30.47
C ARG A 111 2.29 54.88 31.96
N GLY A 112 3.16 55.79 32.39
CA GLY A 112 3.50 55.97 33.81
C GLY A 112 2.44 56.77 34.58
N GLY A 113 2.55 56.80 35.91
CA GLY A 113 1.62 57.53 36.79
C GLY A 113 1.63 59.06 36.62
N ASP A 114 2.65 59.60 35.95
CA ASP A 114 2.77 61.00 35.50
C ASP A 114 2.16 61.22 34.10
N GLY A 115 1.54 60.20 33.51
CA GLY A 115 0.93 60.25 32.18
C GLY A 115 1.92 60.14 31.01
N ALA A 116 3.23 60.10 31.28
CA ALA A 116 4.28 60.01 30.26
C ALA A 116 4.50 58.57 29.77
N TRP A 117 4.76 58.41 28.47
CA TRP A 117 5.10 57.13 27.86
C TRP A 117 6.57 56.79 28.09
N ARG A 118 6.85 55.57 28.57
CA ARG A 118 8.21 55.04 28.75
C ARG A 118 8.37 53.72 28.01
N LEU A 119 9.53 53.52 27.39
CA LEU A 119 9.84 52.29 26.65
C LEU A 119 10.17 51.16 27.64
N SER A 120 9.53 50.01 27.50
CA SER A 120 9.90 48.81 28.24
C SER A 120 11.16 48.16 27.68
N GLU A 121 11.90 47.42 28.51
CA GLU A 121 12.92 46.51 28.00
C GLU A 121 12.29 45.46 27.07
N ALA A 122 13.04 45.04 26.05
CA ALA A 122 12.62 43.99 25.12
C ALA A 122 12.77 42.62 25.78
N LYS A 123 11.70 41.82 25.77
CA LYS A 123 11.74 40.47 26.32
C LYS A 123 12.65 39.56 25.49
N PRO A 124 13.56 38.77 26.08
CA PRO A 124 14.35 37.81 25.33
C PRO A 124 13.50 36.80 24.54
N PHE A 125 13.87 36.52 23.30
CA PHE A 125 13.20 35.54 22.44
C PHE A 125 14.23 34.59 21.80
N ALA A 126 13.81 33.34 21.55
CA ALA A 126 14.62 32.37 20.80
C ALA A 126 14.35 32.48 19.29
N THR A 127 13.09 32.66 18.90
CA THR A 127 12.64 32.89 17.52
C THR A 127 11.60 34.01 17.46
N MET A 128 11.58 34.77 16.37
CA MET A 128 10.61 35.85 16.12
C MET A 128 10.17 35.87 14.65
N PRO A 129 8.87 35.83 14.32
CA PRO A 129 8.40 35.86 12.94
C PRO A 129 8.79 37.15 12.19
N LEU A 130 9.12 37.02 10.90
CA LEU A 130 9.51 38.13 10.01
C LEU A 130 8.38 38.60 9.09
N ASP A 131 7.14 38.57 9.57
CA ASP A 131 5.95 38.93 8.79
C ASP A 131 5.49 40.40 9.00
N TRP A 132 4.46 40.80 8.26
CA TRP A 132 3.90 42.15 8.33
C TRP A 132 3.15 42.46 9.64
N GLN A 133 2.67 41.45 10.39
CA GLN A 133 2.01 41.66 11.69
C GLN A 133 3.02 42.09 12.77
N HIS A 134 4.28 41.71 12.57
CA HIS A 134 5.38 42.04 13.48
C HIS A 134 6.11 43.34 13.08
N ALA A 135 5.79 43.92 11.92
CA ALA A 135 6.31 45.21 11.46
C ALA A 135 5.45 46.40 11.92
N PHE A 136 5.96 47.62 11.73
CA PHE A 136 5.24 48.85 12.08
C PHE A 136 3.91 48.95 11.30
N GLY A 137 2.82 49.36 11.97
CA GLY A 137 1.52 49.54 11.34
C GLY A 137 0.34 49.56 12.31
N GLY A 138 -0.84 49.23 11.79
CA GLY A 138 -2.11 49.12 12.52
C GLY A 138 -3.31 49.42 11.61
N PRO A 139 -4.55 49.18 12.03
CA PRO A 139 -5.74 49.23 11.15
C PRO A 139 -5.91 50.53 10.34
N GLU A 140 -5.49 51.67 10.91
CA GLU A 140 -5.56 52.99 10.28
C GLU A 140 -4.31 53.35 9.42
N PHE A 141 -3.29 52.47 9.38
CA PHE A 141 -2.06 52.67 8.62
C PHE A 141 -2.15 51.95 7.27
N LYS A 142 -2.42 52.70 6.20
CA LYS A 142 -2.69 52.14 4.87
C LYS A 142 -1.55 51.29 4.31
N ASP A 143 -0.29 51.60 4.62
CA ASP A 143 0.87 50.87 4.10
C ASP A 143 1.11 49.52 4.78
N ASN A 144 0.54 49.31 5.98
CA ASN A 144 0.54 48.03 6.68
C ASN A 144 -0.60 47.97 7.72
N PRO A 145 -1.84 47.65 7.29
CA PRO A 145 -2.98 47.56 8.19
C PRO A 145 -2.89 46.42 9.21
N LEU A 146 -2.04 45.42 8.96
CA LEU A 146 -1.86 44.24 9.80
C LEU A 146 -0.86 44.43 10.93
N GLY A 147 -0.01 45.46 10.84
CA GLY A 147 1.10 45.71 11.77
C GLY A 147 0.68 46.23 13.15
N LYS A 148 1.69 46.60 13.94
CA LYS A 148 1.51 47.15 15.29
C LYS A 148 2.44 48.33 15.57
N GLY A 149 2.13 49.12 16.60
CA GLY A 149 2.92 50.30 16.97
C GLY A 149 2.11 51.59 17.21
N MET A 150 0.81 51.58 16.89
CA MET A 150 -0.04 52.78 17.02
C MET A 150 -1.24 52.63 17.97
N GLU A 151 -1.73 51.40 18.16
CA GLU A 151 -2.96 51.14 18.91
C GLU A 151 -2.69 51.08 20.42
N VAL A 152 -3.40 51.90 21.20
CA VAL A 152 -3.39 51.83 22.66
C VAL A 152 -4.23 50.63 23.11
N LYS A 153 -3.63 49.74 23.89
CA LYS A 153 -4.28 48.58 24.50
C LYS A 153 -4.25 48.70 26.02
N THR A 154 -5.34 48.35 26.68
CA THR A 154 -5.41 48.28 28.13
C THR A 154 -5.05 46.88 28.59
N ARG A 155 -4.04 46.74 29.44
CA ARG A 155 -3.68 45.46 30.05
C ARG A 155 -4.69 45.08 31.15
N PRO A 156 -4.76 43.79 31.55
CA PRO A 156 -5.65 43.33 32.63
C PRO A 156 -5.43 44.01 33.99
N ASP A 157 -4.25 44.61 34.21
CA ASP A 157 -3.89 45.41 35.38
C ASP A 157 -4.35 46.89 35.29
N GLY A 158 -5.07 47.25 34.22
CA GLY A 158 -5.57 48.60 33.97
C GLY A 158 -4.55 49.56 33.35
N VAL A 159 -3.30 49.12 33.11
CA VAL A 159 -2.25 49.97 32.53
C VAL A 159 -2.40 50.06 31.00
N GLU A 160 -2.42 51.28 30.48
CA GLU A 160 -2.39 51.53 29.04
C GLU A 160 -1.00 51.27 28.46
N VAL A 161 -0.95 50.50 27.37
CA VAL A 161 0.27 50.18 26.66
C VAL A 161 0.09 50.28 25.15
N ILE A 162 1.15 50.64 24.42
CA ILE A 162 1.21 50.53 22.96
C ILE A 162 2.24 49.45 22.63
N PRO A 163 1.84 48.28 22.08
CA PRO A 163 2.78 47.28 21.61
C PRO A 163 3.64 47.84 20.46
N LEU A 164 4.96 47.77 20.57
CA LEU A 164 5.86 48.16 19.49
C LEU A 164 6.03 47.03 18.46
N PRO A 165 6.41 47.35 17.21
CA PRO A 165 6.82 46.33 16.25
C PRO A 165 8.08 45.60 16.72
N ASN A 166 8.16 44.33 16.36
CA ASN A 166 9.34 43.50 16.57
C ASN A 166 10.32 43.67 15.41
N VAL A 167 9.82 43.91 14.19
CA VAL A 167 10.63 44.06 12.98
C VAL A 167 10.72 45.52 12.58
N GLU A 168 11.93 46.07 12.55
CA GLU A 168 12.23 47.43 12.10
C GLU A 168 13.33 47.41 11.02
N GLY A 169 13.32 48.40 10.12
CA GLY A 169 14.37 48.58 9.11
C GLY A 169 15.71 49.03 9.72
N GLU A 170 16.79 48.96 8.93
CA GLU A 170 18.10 49.44 9.36
C GLU A 170 18.31 50.95 9.08
N PRO A 171 18.82 51.73 10.06
CA PRO A 171 19.25 53.11 9.81
C PRO A 171 20.42 53.21 8.83
N PRO A 172 20.52 54.26 7.98
CA PRO A 172 19.68 55.46 7.97
C PRO A 172 18.41 55.32 7.11
N ALA A 173 18.22 54.21 6.39
CA ALA A 173 17.10 54.02 5.48
C ALA A 173 15.74 54.08 6.20
N THR A 174 15.68 53.57 7.44
CA THR A 174 14.53 53.73 8.33
C THR A 174 15.03 54.09 9.74
N PRO A 175 14.58 55.21 10.34
CA PRO A 175 14.95 55.53 11.72
C PRO A 175 14.30 54.54 12.70
N LEU A 176 15.06 54.13 13.73
CA LEU A 176 14.51 53.31 14.81
C LEU A 176 13.50 54.11 15.62
N ILE A 177 12.47 53.43 16.15
CA ILE A 177 11.43 54.07 16.94
C ILE A 177 12.00 54.54 18.29
N GLY A 178 12.05 55.86 18.49
CA GLY A 178 12.52 56.50 19.71
C GLY A 178 11.41 57.18 20.52
N ALA A 179 10.25 57.45 19.91
CA ALA A 179 9.09 58.07 20.55
C ALA A 179 7.76 57.41 20.10
N PRO A 180 6.68 57.46 20.93
CA PRO A 180 5.35 56.95 20.56
C PRO A 180 4.73 57.63 19.33
N THR A 181 5.22 58.82 18.97
CA THR A 181 4.77 59.61 17.81
C THR A 181 5.49 59.24 16.51
N ASP A 182 6.55 58.44 16.57
CA ASP A 182 7.32 58.07 15.38
C ASP A 182 6.48 57.17 14.46
N ARG A 183 6.58 57.39 13.15
CA ARG A 183 5.84 56.66 12.11
C ARG A 183 6.81 56.19 11.01
N PRO A 184 7.73 55.24 11.29
CA PRO A 184 8.65 54.74 10.28
C PRO A 184 7.94 53.95 9.18
N ALA A 185 8.61 53.75 8.05
CA ALA A 185 8.11 52.86 7.01
C ALA A 185 8.11 51.39 7.51
N PRO A 186 7.04 50.62 7.29
CA PRO A 186 7.01 49.19 7.60
C PRO A 186 8.05 48.42 6.78
N ALA A 187 8.74 47.46 7.40
CA ALA A 187 9.76 46.65 6.74
C ALA A 187 9.57 45.16 7.01
N SER A 188 9.68 44.34 5.96
CA SER A 188 9.69 42.87 6.00
C SER A 188 10.39 42.35 4.72
N PHE A 189 10.68 41.05 4.68
CA PHE A 189 11.13 40.35 3.46
C PHE A 189 9.98 39.71 2.65
N GLY A 190 8.78 39.68 3.24
CA GLY A 190 7.61 39.00 2.68
C GLY A 190 6.85 39.80 1.61
N PRO A 191 5.81 39.19 1.01
CA PRO A 191 5.06 39.77 -0.09
C PRO A 191 4.11 40.88 0.38
N LEU A 192 3.99 41.97 -0.38
CA LEU A 192 3.02 43.04 -0.19
C LEU A 192 1.64 42.63 -0.71
N ASP A 193 0.59 42.97 0.04
CA ASP A 193 -0.79 42.76 -0.39
C ASP A 193 -1.15 43.65 -1.60
N LEU A 194 -1.97 43.12 -2.51
CA LEU A 194 -2.36 43.79 -3.75
C LEU A 194 -3.19 45.06 -3.52
N MET A 195 -3.88 45.17 -2.37
CA MET A 195 -4.70 46.32 -2.01
C MET A 195 -3.91 47.44 -1.32
N TRP A 196 -2.65 47.20 -0.94
CA TRP A 196 -1.85 48.21 -0.25
C TRP A 196 -1.35 49.29 -1.20
N PRO A 197 -1.21 50.56 -0.76
CA PRO A 197 -0.90 51.70 -1.62
C PRO A 197 0.31 51.49 -2.54
N ALA A 198 1.35 50.80 -2.07
CA ALA A 198 2.55 50.50 -2.84
C ALA A 198 2.26 49.73 -4.14
N ARG A 199 1.31 48.78 -4.11
CA ARG A 199 0.89 47.99 -5.26
C ARG A 199 -0.36 48.57 -5.93
N ALA A 200 -1.39 48.95 -5.16
CA ALA A 200 -2.66 49.44 -5.68
C ALA A 200 -2.51 50.62 -6.67
N LYS A 201 -1.55 51.53 -6.43
CA LYS A 201 -1.26 52.67 -7.32
C LYS A 201 -0.77 52.25 -8.72
N LYS A 202 -0.32 51.00 -8.89
CA LYS A 202 0.25 50.45 -10.13
C LYS A 202 -0.79 49.69 -10.99
N ASN A 203 -2.01 49.50 -10.49
CA ASN A 203 -3.03 48.64 -11.10
C ASN A 203 -3.68 49.22 -12.38
N GLY A 204 -3.47 50.51 -12.68
CA GLY A 204 -4.10 51.19 -13.81
C GLY A 204 -5.55 51.61 -13.54
N THR A 205 -6.21 52.18 -14.55
CA THR A 205 -7.55 52.79 -14.44
C THR A 205 -8.63 51.87 -14.98
N TYR A 206 -9.62 51.53 -14.14
CA TYR A 206 -10.75 50.65 -14.48
C TYR A 206 -12.06 51.46 -14.55
N ASP A 207 -12.30 52.14 -15.68
CA ASP A 207 -13.48 52.98 -15.92
C ASP A 207 -14.41 52.44 -17.03
N ASP A 208 -15.46 53.17 -17.35
CA ASP A 208 -16.42 52.81 -18.41
C ASP A 208 -15.78 52.67 -19.81
N ALA A 209 -14.68 53.37 -20.06
CA ALA A 209 -13.96 53.25 -21.34
C ALA A 209 -13.28 51.88 -21.41
N TRP A 210 -12.57 51.48 -20.35
CA TRP A 210 -11.99 50.14 -20.24
C TRP A 210 -13.04 49.03 -20.38
N VAL A 211 -14.21 49.14 -19.74
CA VAL A 211 -15.29 48.14 -19.88
C VAL A 211 -15.74 47.98 -21.34
N LYS A 212 -15.79 49.07 -22.11
CA LYS A 212 -16.26 49.07 -23.50
C LYS A 212 -15.20 48.60 -24.50
N THR A 213 -13.91 48.86 -24.23
CA THR A 213 -12.86 48.69 -25.25
C THR A 213 -11.76 47.71 -24.88
N ARG A 214 -11.69 47.26 -23.63
CA ARG A 214 -10.58 46.42 -23.12
C ARG A 214 -11.04 45.22 -22.32
N TRP A 215 -12.18 45.27 -21.61
CA TRP A 215 -12.66 44.11 -20.86
C TRP A 215 -12.70 42.83 -21.72
N PRO A 216 -12.09 41.70 -21.28
CA PRO A 216 -11.53 41.42 -19.94
C PRO A 216 -10.01 41.65 -19.78
N ALA A 217 -9.32 42.28 -20.73
CA ALA A 217 -7.88 42.57 -20.68
C ALA A 217 -7.52 43.65 -19.62
N LEU A 218 -6.23 43.77 -19.29
CA LEU A 218 -5.73 44.80 -18.37
C LEU A 218 -5.88 46.22 -18.97
N PRO A 219 -6.01 47.27 -18.15
CA PRO A 219 -5.95 48.66 -18.60
C PRO A 219 -4.63 48.98 -19.30
N ASP A 220 -4.68 49.85 -20.32
CA ASP A 220 -3.49 50.25 -21.09
C ASP A 220 -2.46 51.04 -20.25
N ASP A 221 -2.90 51.69 -19.17
CA ASP A 221 -2.08 52.48 -18.25
C ASP A 221 -1.55 51.69 -17.05
N MET A 222 -1.74 50.37 -17.01
CA MET A 222 -1.27 49.52 -15.93
C MET A 222 0.26 49.42 -15.89
N ASN A 223 0.84 49.61 -14.71
CA ASN A 223 2.26 49.38 -14.48
C ASN A 223 2.47 47.91 -14.06
N TYR A 224 3.19 47.15 -14.89
CA TYR A 224 3.45 45.71 -14.69
C TYR A 224 4.27 45.38 -13.43
N GLU A 225 4.94 46.35 -12.81
CA GLU A 225 5.51 46.17 -11.46
C GLU A 225 4.44 45.87 -10.40
N PHE A 226 3.15 46.08 -10.70
CA PHE A 226 2.05 45.61 -9.87
C PHE A 226 2.17 44.11 -9.52
N PHE A 227 2.75 43.30 -10.42
CA PHE A 227 2.91 41.85 -10.23
C PHE A 227 4.16 41.46 -9.45
N CYS A 228 5.08 42.39 -9.19
CA CYS A 228 6.14 42.19 -8.21
C CYS A 228 5.52 42.23 -6.81
N MET A 229 5.72 41.17 -6.04
CA MET A 229 5.16 41.02 -4.71
C MET A 229 6.13 41.52 -3.63
N ALA A 230 7.43 41.52 -3.89
CA ALA A 230 8.42 42.05 -2.96
C ALA A 230 8.30 43.58 -2.84
N PRO A 231 8.75 44.18 -1.73
CA PRO A 231 8.99 45.62 -1.65
C PRO A 231 10.06 46.07 -2.66
N GLU A 232 10.00 47.34 -3.09
CA GLU A 232 10.85 47.88 -4.17
C GLU A 232 12.36 47.82 -3.87
N ASP A 233 12.75 47.82 -2.59
CA ASP A 233 14.14 47.66 -2.14
C ASP A 233 14.68 46.23 -2.30
N GLN A 234 13.84 45.28 -2.72
CA GLN A 234 14.17 43.89 -3.00
C GLN A 234 14.09 43.55 -4.51
N TYR A 235 14.02 44.57 -5.37
CA TYR A 235 14.08 44.40 -6.82
C TYR A 235 15.53 44.41 -7.30
N LEU A 236 15.79 43.59 -8.31
CA LEU A 236 17.01 43.64 -9.09
C LEU A 236 16.85 44.67 -10.23
N PRO A 237 17.94 45.33 -10.67
CA PRO A 237 17.88 46.22 -11.83
C PRO A 237 17.39 45.53 -13.13
N SER A 238 17.58 44.22 -13.22
CA SER A 238 17.17 43.34 -14.33
C SER A 238 16.71 41.98 -13.78
N HIS A 239 16.33 41.04 -14.66
CA HIS A 239 16.18 39.62 -14.30
C HIS A 239 17.50 39.03 -13.77
N PHE A 240 17.43 37.88 -13.09
CA PHE A 240 18.63 37.22 -12.56
C PHE A 240 19.52 36.72 -13.71
N ASP A 241 20.83 36.80 -13.51
CA ASP A 241 21.84 36.26 -14.40
C ASP A 241 22.10 34.78 -14.14
N GLY A 242 21.72 34.23 -12.98
CA GLY A 242 21.90 32.83 -12.60
C GLY A 242 23.25 32.51 -11.95
N HIS A 243 23.98 33.53 -11.51
CA HIS A 243 25.27 33.43 -10.80
C HIS A 243 25.25 34.14 -9.44
N GLU A 244 24.08 34.61 -9.02
CA GLU A 244 23.89 35.36 -7.79
C GLU A 244 24.27 34.50 -6.59
N VAL A 245 25.16 35.05 -5.77
CA VAL A 245 25.46 34.56 -4.44
C VAL A 245 24.32 34.95 -3.50
N ILE A 246 23.95 34.03 -2.62
CA ILE A 246 22.91 34.18 -1.61
C ILE A 246 23.58 34.12 -0.24
N GLU A 247 23.40 35.14 0.59
CA GLU A 247 23.81 35.14 1.99
C GLU A 247 22.59 35.46 2.86
N VAL A 248 22.31 34.59 3.83
CA VAL A 248 21.24 34.80 4.81
C VAL A 248 21.81 34.71 6.21
N GLU A 249 21.67 35.78 6.98
CA GLU A 249 22.21 35.89 8.34
C GLU A 249 21.08 35.93 9.38
N GLY A 250 21.22 35.16 10.46
CA GLY A 250 20.34 35.22 11.63
C GLY A 250 18.95 34.61 11.46
N MET A 251 18.71 33.79 10.43
CA MET A 251 17.39 33.19 10.15
C MET A 251 17.35 31.65 10.26
N HIS A 252 18.37 31.03 10.85
CA HIS A 252 18.41 29.60 11.13
C HIS A 252 19.07 29.33 12.48
N LYS A 253 18.53 28.37 13.24
CA LYS A 253 18.92 28.10 14.63
C LYS A 253 20.37 27.60 14.77
N ASP A 254 20.83 26.77 13.83
CA ASP A 254 22.14 26.11 13.88
C ASP A 254 23.16 26.74 12.92
N MET A 255 22.70 27.58 11.98
CA MET A 255 23.52 28.19 10.94
C MET A 255 23.37 29.71 11.01
N PRO A 256 24.23 30.39 11.79
CA PRO A 256 24.16 31.84 11.95
C PRO A 256 24.26 32.59 10.62
N VAL A 257 25.01 32.02 9.67
CA VAL A 257 25.15 32.51 8.29
C VAL A 257 24.98 31.32 7.35
N ILE A 258 24.03 31.44 6.43
CA ILE A 258 23.84 30.51 5.32
C ILE A 258 24.45 31.17 4.09
N SER A 259 25.53 30.60 3.57
CA SER A 259 26.16 31.01 2.31
C SER A 259 25.78 30.02 1.21
N SER A 260 25.13 30.50 0.15
CA SER A 260 24.59 29.72 -0.96
C SER A 260 24.69 30.49 -2.29
N ARG A 261 24.07 29.97 -3.33
CA ARG A 261 23.94 30.61 -4.65
C ARG A 261 22.73 30.05 -5.38
N LEU A 262 22.34 30.67 -6.49
CA LEU A 262 21.38 30.06 -7.40
C LEU A 262 21.91 28.73 -8.00
N PRO A 263 21.00 27.77 -8.28
CA PRO A 263 21.35 26.55 -9.00
C PRO A 263 22.02 26.88 -10.35
N HIS A 264 23.10 26.18 -10.69
CA HIS A 264 23.81 26.34 -11.96
C HIS A 264 23.09 25.61 -13.10
N VAL A 265 21.85 26.00 -13.33
CA VAL A 265 20.93 25.38 -14.27
C VAL A 265 20.42 26.40 -15.26
N ARG A 266 20.27 25.97 -16.51
CA ARG A 266 19.57 26.71 -17.56
C ARG A 266 18.26 26.00 -17.84
N VAL A 267 17.15 26.63 -17.47
CA VAL A 267 15.81 26.12 -17.78
C VAL A 267 15.40 26.64 -19.15
N ARG A 268 14.96 25.74 -20.03
CA ARG A 268 14.54 26.05 -21.40
C ARG A 268 13.15 25.49 -21.66
N ALA A 269 12.37 26.23 -22.43
CA ALA A 269 11.03 25.82 -22.84
C ALA A 269 10.83 26.04 -24.34
N PHE A 270 10.15 25.09 -24.97
CA PHE A 270 9.95 25.05 -26.40
C PHE A 270 8.48 24.77 -26.73
N VAL A 271 7.94 25.46 -27.72
CA VAL A 271 6.59 25.26 -28.24
C VAL A 271 6.64 24.71 -29.65
N THR A 272 5.74 23.77 -29.93
CA THR A 272 5.49 23.27 -31.28
C THR A 272 4.26 23.98 -31.82
N ARG A 273 4.44 24.89 -32.79
CA ARG A 273 3.35 25.65 -33.40
C ARG A 273 2.86 24.93 -34.65
N ARG A 274 1.54 24.74 -34.74
CA ARG A 274 0.87 24.08 -35.85
C ARG A 274 0.83 25.01 -37.05
N ASP A 275 0.98 24.42 -38.23
CA ASP A 275 0.61 25.09 -39.47
C ASP A 275 -0.92 25.21 -39.50
N MET A 276 -1.45 26.44 -39.54
CA MET A 276 -2.89 26.68 -39.54
C MET A 276 -3.58 26.24 -40.83
N THR A 277 -2.82 26.03 -41.92
CA THR A 277 -3.34 25.46 -43.17
C THR A 277 -3.46 23.93 -43.11
N SER A 278 -2.68 23.28 -42.24
CA SER A 278 -2.73 21.83 -42.01
C SER A 278 -2.45 21.49 -40.54
N PRO A 279 -3.41 21.73 -39.62
CA PRO A 279 -3.16 21.68 -38.17
C PRO A 279 -2.83 20.29 -37.62
N GLU A 280 -3.10 19.24 -38.40
CA GLU A 280 -2.88 17.83 -38.04
C GLU A 280 -1.52 17.31 -38.57
N ASP A 281 -0.86 18.03 -39.49
CA ASP A 281 0.45 17.67 -40.04
C ASP A 281 1.59 18.27 -39.20
N LEU A 282 2.08 17.48 -38.25
CA LEU A 282 3.21 17.88 -37.40
C LEU A 282 4.56 17.96 -38.14
N ALA A 283 4.66 17.45 -39.38
CA ALA A 283 5.87 17.63 -40.18
C ALA A 283 6.03 19.10 -40.65
N ARG A 284 4.91 19.82 -40.77
CA ARG A 284 4.85 21.25 -41.10
C ARG A 284 4.86 22.16 -39.88
N ALA A 285 4.79 21.60 -38.68
CA ALA A 285 4.82 22.37 -37.45
C ALA A 285 6.22 22.97 -37.20
N SER A 286 6.28 24.24 -36.81
CA SER A 286 7.52 24.87 -36.34
C SER A 286 7.81 24.49 -34.89
N PHE A 287 9.08 24.49 -34.52
CA PHE A 287 9.54 24.25 -33.15
C PHE A 287 10.37 25.47 -32.71
N GLU A 288 9.85 26.19 -31.71
CA GLU A 288 10.33 27.52 -31.32
C GLU A 288 10.69 27.52 -29.83
N GLU A 289 11.77 28.21 -29.46
CA GLU A 289 12.12 28.43 -28.05
C GLU A 289 11.39 29.66 -27.49
N VAL A 290 10.85 29.54 -26.28
CA VAL A 290 10.05 30.60 -25.61
C VAL A 290 10.94 31.67 -24.95
N GLY A 291 12.19 31.34 -24.63
CA GLY A 291 13.14 32.25 -23.96
C GLY A 291 12.76 32.54 -22.50
N LEU A 292 13.09 31.61 -21.61
CA LEU A 292 12.82 31.73 -20.18
C LEU A 292 13.88 32.61 -19.47
N LYS A 293 13.43 33.48 -18.56
CA LYS A 293 14.29 34.29 -17.69
C LYS A 293 13.94 34.05 -16.21
N PRO A 294 14.92 33.85 -15.33
CA PRO A 294 14.66 33.79 -13.89
C PRO A 294 14.19 35.16 -13.37
N GLU A 295 13.04 35.21 -12.71
CA GLU A 295 12.40 36.46 -12.29
C GLU A 295 11.97 36.52 -10.81
N THR A 296 11.85 35.41 -10.11
CA THR A 296 11.40 35.44 -8.69
C THR A 296 12.09 34.37 -7.87
N LEU A 297 12.81 34.80 -6.84
CA LEU A 297 13.47 33.94 -5.87
C LEU A 297 12.74 34.01 -4.53
N TRP A 298 12.33 32.86 -4.01
CA TRP A 298 11.85 32.67 -2.65
C TRP A 298 12.86 31.89 -1.83
N LEU A 299 13.12 32.35 -0.61
CA LEU A 299 14.01 31.70 0.34
C LEU A 299 13.25 31.30 1.60
N PHE A 300 13.55 30.08 2.08
CA PHE A 300 12.99 29.49 3.29
C PHE A 300 14.14 29.00 4.18
N PRO A 301 14.85 29.92 4.87
CA PRO A 301 16.08 29.61 5.59
C PRO A 301 15.88 28.60 6.72
N GLU A 302 14.71 28.61 7.37
CA GLU A 302 14.39 27.72 8.49
C GLU A 302 14.40 26.24 8.12
N ILE A 303 14.00 25.91 6.88
CA ILE A 303 14.01 24.55 6.34
C ILE A 303 15.15 24.31 5.34
N LEU A 304 16.05 25.28 5.17
CA LEU A 304 17.18 25.24 4.22
C LEU A 304 16.74 25.01 2.76
N ARG A 305 15.72 25.73 2.32
CA ARG A 305 15.14 25.57 0.97
C ARG A 305 15.02 26.88 0.21
N GLY A 306 15.07 26.78 -1.12
CA GLY A 306 14.83 27.89 -2.04
C GLY A 306 13.94 27.48 -3.21
N VAL A 307 13.16 28.43 -3.73
CA VAL A 307 12.41 28.29 -4.98
C VAL A 307 12.79 29.41 -5.92
N ILE A 308 13.27 29.07 -7.11
CA ILE A 308 13.55 30.03 -8.16
C ILE A 308 12.59 29.79 -9.33
N LEU A 309 12.01 30.87 -9.84
CA LEU A 309 10.97 30.88 -10.86
C LEU A 309 11.49 31.51 -12.15
N TRP A 310 11.32 30.79 -13.26
CA TRP A 310 11.61 31.25 -14.61
C TRP A 310 10.32 31.55 -15.37
N ARG A 311 10.33 32.65 -16.12
CA ARG A 311 9.21 33.12 -16.93
C ARG A 311 9.61 33.32 -18.38
N GLY A 312 8.73 32.92 -19.29
CA GLY A 312 8.81 33.33 -20.69
C GLY A 312 7.43 33.52 -21.30
N MET A 313 7.41 34.10 -22.49
CA MET A 313 6.20 34.51 -23.19
C MET A 313 6.25 33.99 -24.62
N ALA A 314 5.24 33.23 -25.04
CA ALA A 314 5.09 32.79 -26.42
C ALA A 314 3.86 33.43 -27.06
N ALA A 315 4.00 34.12 -28.19
CA ALA A 315 2.86 34.66 -28.91
C ALA A 315 1.94 33.52 -29.40
N CYS A 316 0.62 33.75 -29.34
CA CYS A 316 -0.40 32.81 -29.80
C CYS A 316 -1.53 33.55 -30.52
N VAL A 317 -2.31 32.81 -31.31
CA VAL A 317 -3.38 33.41 -32.14
C VAL A 317 -4.61 33.82 -31.33
N ASP A 318 -4.86 33.15 -30.21
CA ASP A 318 -6.00 33.37 -29.32
C ASP A 318 -5.65 33.00 -27.87
N ASP A 319 -6.59 33.19 -26.95
CA ASP A 319 -6.49 32.86 -25.52
C ASP A 319 -6.62 31.35 -25.22
N GLU A 320 -6.96 30.53 -26.22
CA GLU A 320 -6.97 29.06 -26.14
C GLU A 320 -5.68 28.41 -26.65
N TYR A 321 -4.75 29.20 -27.19
CA TYR A 321 -3.52 28.76 -27.83
C TYR A 321 -3.76 27.78 -28.99
N ALA A 322 -4.75 28.04 -29.85
CA ALA A 322 -5.17 27.10 -30.89
C ALA A 322 -4.03 26.63 -31.82
N ASP A 323 -3.07 27.52 -32.05
CA ASP A 323 -1.86 27.31 -32.83
C ASP A 323 -0.76 26.55 -32.08
N LEU A 324 -0.80 26.45 -30.75
CA LEU A 324 0.21 25.76 -29.95
C LEU A 324 -0.16 24.27 -29.70
N GLY A 325 0.54 23.39 -30.42
CA GLY A 325 0.32 21.95 -30.36
C GLY A 325 0.95 21.27 -29.15
N ARG A 326 2.20 21.60 -28.83
CA ARG A 326 3.00 20.96 -27.77
C ARG A 326 3.86 21.97 -27.03
N LEU A 327 4.17 21.69 -25.78
CA LEU A 327 5.08 22.42 -24.91
C LEU A 327 6.09 21.42 -24.32
N PHE A 328 7.37 21.72 -24.39
CA PHE A 328 8.44 20.91 -23.83
C PHE A 328 9.33 21.76 -22.92
N VAL A 329 9.55 21.30 -21.69
CA VAL A 329 10.40 21.95 -20.70
C VAL A 329 11.55 21.01 -20.34
N ALA A 330 12.75 21.54 -20.34
CA ALA A 330 13.95 20.84 -19.91
C ALA A 330 14.91 21.78 -19.20
N ASP A 331 15.76 21.21 -18.38
CA ASP A 331 16.89 21.88 -17.76
C ASP A 331 18.21 21.29 -18.25
N GLU A 332 19.23 22.14 -18.40
CA GLU A 332 20.60 21.70 -18.72
C GLU A 332 21.63 22.42 -17.83
N PRO A 333 22.79 21.80 -17.55
CA PRO A 333 23.80 22.42 -16.72
C PRO A 333 24.38 23.68 -17.38
N ARG A 334 24.41 24.78 -16.63
CA ARG A 334 24.78 26.09 -17.17
C ARG A 334 26.26 26.22 -17.53
N TYR A 335 27.12 25.39 -16.95
CA TYR A 335 28.56 25.32 -17.26
C TYR A 335 28.87 24.69 -18.63
N SER A 336 27.87 24.14 -19.32
CA SER A 336 28.00 23.59 -20.67
C SER A 336 27.43 24.54 -21.73
N GLU A 337 27.97 24.46 -22.94
CA GLU A 337 27.40 25.17 -24.09
C GLU A 337 25.94 24.76 -24.29
N PRO A 338 25.03 25.72 -24.59
CA PRO A 338 23.64 25.40 -24.85
C PRO A 338 23.50 24.38 -25.96
N ARG A 339 22.78 23.29 -25.70
CA ARG A 339 22.50 22.31 -26.75
C ARG A 339 21.64 22.94 -27.85
N ALA A 340 21.83 22.47 -29.08
CA ALA A 340 21.06 22.93 -30.23
C ALA A 340 19.55 22.69 -30.06
N ILE A 341 18.72 23.52 -30.66
CA ILE A 341 17.25 23.42 -30.53
C ILE A 341 16.73 22.08 -31.08
N GLU A 342 17.39 21.53 -32.09
CA GLU A 342 17.10 20.23 -32.71
C GLU A 342 17.21 19.08 -31.70
N HIS A 343 18.18 19.14 -30.78
CA HIS A 343 18.33 18.13 -29.73
C HIS A 343 17.05 18.01 -28.88
N TYR A 344 16.43 19.14 -28.56
CA TYR A 344 15.19 19.17 -27.78
C TYR A 344 13.96 18.84 -28.60
N ARG A 345 13.96 19.16 -29.90
CA ARG A 345 12.94 18.68 -30.83
C ARG A 345 12.95 17.16 -30.89
N ASP A 346 14.11 16.55 -31.03
CA ASP A 346 14.27 15.09 -31.08
C ASP A 346 13.89 14.44 -29.75
N LEU A 347 14.28 15.02 -28.61
CA LEU A 347 13.85 14.56 -27.30
C LEU A 347 12.33 14.71 -27.11
N GLN A 348 11.72 15.81 -27.56
CA GLN A 348 10.28 15.98 -27.52
C GLN A 348 9.59 14.95 -28.41
N LEU A 349 10.09 14.70 -29.62
CA LEU A 349 9.58 13.66 -30.52
C LEU A 349 9.70 12.29 -29.89
N LYS A 350 10.85 11.95 -29.30
CA LYS A 350 11.07 10.69 -28.57
C LYS A 350 10.18 10.54 -27.35
N LYS A 351 9.91 11.62 -26.59
CA LYS A 351 8.95 11.59 -25.46
C LYS A 351 7.50 11.59 -25.94
N ALA A 352 7.22 12.09 -27.13
CA ALA A 352 5.91 12.08 -27.78
C ALA A 352 5.64 10.76 -28.52
N ASP A 353 6.69 10.02 -28.84
CA ASP A 353 6.66 8.70 -29.43
C ASP A 353 6.28 7.67 -28.35
N LEU A 354 5.01 7.27 -28.39
CA LEU A 354 4.49 6.18 -27.56
C LEU A 354 4.82 4.81 -28.16
N SER A 355 5.46 4.77 -29.34
CA SER A 355 6.01 3.55 -29.92
C SER A 355 7.43 3.38 -29.41
N VAL A 356 7.61 2.46 -28.47
CA VAL A 356 8.94 2.07 -28.03
C VAL A 356 9.52 1.16 -29.11
N PRO A 357 10.65 1.52 -29.76
CA PRO A 357 11.44 0.53 -30.47
C PRO A 357 11.94 -0.45 -29.42
N PHE A 358 11.29 -1.59 -29.43
CA PHE A 358 11.47 -2.65 -28.48
C PHE A 358 12.73 -3.42 -28.83
N ASP A 359 13.73 -3.37 -27.96
CA ASP A 359 14.91 -4.22 -28.08
C ASP A 359 14.53 -5.65 -27.63
N PRO A 360 14.49 -6.63 -28.55
CA PRO A 360 14.12 -8.00 -28.21
C PRO A 360 15.08 -8.64 -27.21
N ALA A 361 16.34 -8.20 -27.16
CA ALA A 361 17.31 -8.71 -26.18
C ALA A 361 16.99 -8.23 -24.76
N MET A 362 16.53 -6.99 -24.64
CA MET A 362 16.10 -6.39 -23.36
C MET A 362 14.77 -6.98 -22.88
N GLN A 363 13.84 -7.25 -23.81
CA GLN A 363 12.63 -8.03 -23.52
C GLN A 363 12.98 -9.39 -22.93
N LEU A 364 13.90 -10.10 -23.58
CA LEU A 364 14.25 -11.46 -23.21
C LEU A 364 14.93 -11.50 -21.84
N ASP A 365 15.80 -10.53 -21.53
CA ASP A 365 16.41 -10.40 -20.20
C ASP A 365 15.38 -10.05 -19.11
N PHE A 366 14.45 -9.15 -19.40
CA PHE A 366 13.35 -8.79 -18.50
C PHE A 366 12.44 -10.00 -18.23
N GLN A 367 12.00 -10.71 -19.27
CA GLN A 367 11.19 -11.92 -19.14
C GLN A 367 11.91 -13.01 -18.33
N ARG A 368 13.21 -13.21 -18.55
CA ARG A 368 14.02 -14.19 -17.80
C ARG A 368 14.10 -13.86 -16.31
N LYS A 369 14.39 -12.60 -15.95
CA LYS A 369 14.50 -12.18 -14.54
C LYS A 369 13.16 -12.26 -13.81
N MET A 370 12.07 -11.89 -14.47
CA MET A 370 10.72 -11.93 -13.91
C MET A 370 10.22 -13.36 -13.74
N ALA A 371 10.48 -14.24 -14.72
CA ALA A 371 10.18 -15.67 -14.63
C ALA A 371 10.92 -16.35 -13.48
N ALA A 372 12.21 -16.03 -13.28
CA ALA A 372 12.98 -16.55 -12.16
C ALA A 372 12.40 -16.14 -10.79
N GLY A 373 11.92 -14.91 -10.66
CA GLY A 373 11.27 -14.41 -9.44
C GLY A 373 9.94 -15.09 -9.15
N ALA A 374 9.05 -15.17 -10.16
CA ALA A 374 7.74 -15.80 -10.01
C ALA A 374 7.81 -17.31 -9.76
N LYS A 375 8.74 -18.01 -10.41
CA LYS A 375 8.99 -19.45 -10.18
C LYS A 375 9.34 -19.75 -8.71
N ARG A 376 10.14 -18.88 -8.07
CA ARG A 376 10.46 -19.01 -6.64
C ARG A 376 9.22 -18.88 -5.74
N VAL A 377 8.25 -18.06 -6.13
CA VAL A 377 7.00 -17.88 -5.38
C VAL A 377 6.08 -19.09 -5.55
N LEU A 378 5.93 -19.63 -6.77
CA LEU A 378 5.12 -20.84 -7.02
C LEU A 378 5.68 -22.08 -6.32
N ASN A 379 7.00 -22.18 -6.16
CA ASN A 379 7.66 -23.28 -5.45
C ASN A 379 7.64 -23.14 -3.91
N LEU A 380 7.10 -22.05 -3.35
CA LEU A 380 7.09 -21.80 -1.90
C LEU A 380 6.26 -22.81 -1.07
N PRO A 381 5.06 -23.26 -1.49
CA PRO A 381 4.32 -24.31 -0.77
C PRO A 381 5.14 -25.58 -0.58
N LYS A 382 5.91 -25.97 -1.59
CA LYS A 382 6.80 -27.13 -1.56
C LYS A 382 7.91 -26.95 -0.51
N GLU A 383 8.58 -25.80 -0.51
CA GLU A 383 9.62 -25.50 0.48
C GLU A 383 9.08 -25.56 1.92
N LEU A 384 7.82 -25.16 2.13
CA LEU A 384 7.15 -25.21 3.43
C LEU A 384 6.79 -26.64 3.84
N LYS A 385 6.17 -27.44 2.96
CA LYS A 385 5.86 -28.86 3.20
C LYS A 385 7.11 -29.65 3.59
N GLU A 386 8.23 -29.40 2.91
CA GLU A 386 9.51 -30.04 3.23
C GLU A 386 10.09 -29.59 4.58
N ARG A 387 10.00 -28.30 4.90
CA ARG A 387 10.43 -27.79 6.22
C ARG A 387 9.59 -28.39 7.34
N GLN A 388 8.29 -28.53 7.13
CA GLN A 388 7.38 -29.18 8.06
C GLN A 388 7.76 -30.64 8.25
N ALA A 389 7.98 -31.41 7.18
CA ALA A 389 8.42 -32.81 7.25
C ALA A 389 9.76 -32.97 8.00
N ARG A 390 10.73 -32.06 7.78
CA ARG A 390 12.00 -32.04 8.55
C ARG A 390 11.75 -31.76 10.03
N SER A 391 10.89 -30.78 10.36
CA SER A 391 10.53 -30.48 11.75
C SER A 391 9.83 -31.66 12.44
N GLN A 392 9.07 -32.45 11.69
CA GLN A 392 8.40 -33.66 12.16
C GLN A 392 9.32 -34.90 12.20
N GLY A 393 10.57 -34.80 11.71
CA GLY A 393 11.50 -35.93 11.66
C GLY A 393 11.16 -36.97 10.58
N GLN A 394 10.30 -36.59 9.63
CA GLN A 394 9.89 -37.41 8.50
C GLN A 394 10.80 -37.24 7.28
N ALA A 395 11.74 -36.28 7.31
CA ALA A 395 12.74 -36.04 6.26
C ALA A 395 14.14 -35.82 6.87
N PRO A 396 15.23 -36.11 6.14
CA PRO A 396 16.60 -35.99 6.66
C PRO A 396 16.95 -34.52 6.98
N ALA A 397 17.63 -34.30 8.12
CA ALA A 397 18.04 -32.99 8.60
C ALA A 397 19.55 -32.95 8.90
N MET A 398 20.22 -31.89 8.48
CA MET A 398 21.65 -31.66 8.76
C MET A 398 21.78 -31.06 10.17
N VAL A 399 22.61 -31.65 11.02
CA VAL A 399 22.93 -31.08 12.34
C VAL A 399 23.93 -29.94 12.12
N MET A 400 23.48 -28.70 12.20
CA MET A 400 24.32 -27.50 12.03
C MET A 400 24.67 -26.90 13.40
N SER A 401 25.90 -26.38 13.57
CA SER A 401 26.25 -25.63 14.78
C SER A 401 25.48 -24.30 14.84
N PRO A 402 25.26 -23.70 16.03
CA PRO A 402 24.60 -22.39 16.15
C PRO A 402 25.28 -21.28 15.32
N GLN A 403 26.61 -21.37 15.14
CA GLN A 403 27.39 -20.45 14.31
C GLN A 403 27.18 -20.69 12.81
N ASP A 404 26.99 -21.95 12.40
CA ASP A 404 26.65 -22.28 11.00
C ASP A 404 25.21 -21.91 10.67
N VAL A 405 24.29 -22.01 11.64
CA VAL A 405 22.91 -21.52 11.52
C VAL A 405 22.89 -20.00 11.38
N ASP A 406 23.66 -19.27 12.18
CA ASP A 406 23.83 -17.81 12.05
C ASP A 406 24.38 -17.44 10.66
N ARG A 407 25.50 -18.05 10.27
CA ARG A 407 26.14 -17.80 8.98
C ARG A 407 25.21 -18.11 7.80
N ALA A 408 24.49 -19.23 7.84
CA ALA A 408 23.57 -19.64 6.78
C ALA A 408 22.32 -18.75 6.72
N MET A 409 21.78 -18.33 7.85
CA MET A 409 20.58 -17.49 7.91
C MET A 409 20.90 -16.03 7.53
N ARG A 410 22.06 -15.50 7.94
CA ARG A 410 22.54 -14.18 7.51
C ARG A 410 22.90 -14.15 6.02
N ALA A 411 23.55 -15.20 5.50
CA ALA A 411 23.77 -15.33 4.07
C ALA A 411 22.45 -15.35 3.29
N ARG A 412 21.43 -16.04 3.81
CA ARG A 412 20.09 -16.07 3.19
C ARG A 412 19.36 -14.73 3.27
N LEU A 413 19.48 -13.99 4.38
CA LEU A 413 18.96 -12.62 4.50
C LEU A 413 19.66 -11.65 3.53
N LYS A 414 20.97 -11.82 3.35
CA LYS A 414 21.76 -11.09 2.34
C LYS A 414 21.27 -11.40 0.92
N ASP A 415 21.01 -12.66 0.60
CA ASP A 415 20.48 -13.06 -0.71
C ASP A 415 19.06 -12.53 -0.97
N ILE A 416 18.20 -12.52 0.06
CA ILE A 416 16.85 -11.94 -0.01
C ILE A 416 16.93 -10.43 -0.25
N ARG A 417 17.78 -9.71 0.48
CA ARG A 417 18.02 -8.26 0.28
C ARG A 417 18.58 -7.99 -1.11
N ALA A 418 19.58 -8.74 -1.56
CA ALA A 418 20.14 -8.62 -2.91
C ALA A 418 19.10 -8.91 -4.01
N THR A 419 18.15 -9.82 -3.76
CA THR A 419 17.03 -10.09 -4.67
C THR A 419 16.05 -8.91 -4.68
N ILE A 420 15.69 -8.35 -3.52
CA ILE A 420 14.84 -7.15 -3.41
C ILE A 420 15.49 -5.98 -4.16
N ASP A 421 16.78 -5.74 -3.95
CA ASP A 421 17.52 -4.65 -4.58
C ASP A 421 17.65 -4.85 -6.09
N SER A 422 17.89 -6.08 -6.56
CA SER A 422 17.97 -6.41 -8.00
C SER A 422 16.62 -6.23 -8.71
N VAL A 423 15.52 -6.68 -8.08
CA VAL A 423 14.17 -6.54 -8.63
C VAL A 423 13.71 -5.08 -8.58
N GLU A 424 14.00 -4.35 -7.50
CA GLU A 424 13.70 -2.92 -7.42
C GLU A 424 14.51 -2.10 -8.41
N ALA A 425 15.80 -2.38 -8.58
CA ALA A 425 16.63 -1.69 -9.58
C ALA A 425 16.09 -1.92 -11.00
N SER A 426 15.71 -3.16 -11.34
CA SER A 426 15.13 -3.49 -12.65
C SER A 426 13.74 -2.88 -12.84
N THR A 427 12.90 -2.89 -11.80
CA THR A 427 11.55 -2.29 -11.81
C THR A 427 11.61 -0.77 -11.86
N THR A 428 12.60 -0.16 -11.20
CA THR A 428 12.84 1.28 -11.20
C THR A 428 13.39 1.74 -12.53
N ASP A 429 14.31 1.00 -13.16
CA ASP A 429 14.81 1.30 -14.53
C ASP A 429 13.66 1.21 -15.55
N VAL A 430 12.80 0.20 -15.45
CA VAL A 430 11.58 0.06 -16.28
C VAL A 430 10.55 1.16 -15.98
N HIS A 431 10.33 1.55 -14.72
CA HIS A 431 9.45 2.67 -14.35
C HIS A 431 10.01 4.01 -14.84
N GLN A 432 11.33 4.19 -14.80
CA GLN A 432 11.98 5.40 -15.30
C GLN A 432 11.90 5.49 -16.83
N ARG A 433 12.02 4.35 -17.54
CA ARG A 433 11.97 4.30 -19.02
C ARG A 433 10.54 4.23 -19.58
N PHE A 434 9.63 3.53 -18.93
CA PHE A 434 8.28 3.19 -19.42
C PHE A 434 7.15 3.48 -18.44
N GLY A 435 7.42 4.01 -17.24
CA GLY A 435 6.39 4.29 -16.22
C GLY A 435 5.41 5.41 -16.58
N HIS A 436 5.58 6.04 -17.75
CA HIS A 436 4.58 6.92 -18.35
C HIS A 436 3.51 6.15 -19.17
N LEU A 437 3.71 4.85 -19.43
CA LEU A 437 2.84 3.98 -20.21
C LEU A 437 2.03 2.99 -19.35
N ALA A 438 2.51 2.65 -18.14
CA ALA A 438 1.82 1.76 -17.21
C ALA A 438 2.14 2.12 -15.75
N ALA A 439 1.17 1.93 -14.84
CA ALA A 439 1.37 2.14 -13.42
C ALA A 439 2.27 1.04 -12.83
N THR A 440 3.40 1.43 -12.22
CA THR A 440 4.33 0.53 -11.54
C THR A 440 4.37 0.87 -10.04
N ASP A 441 3.99 -0.07 -9.17
CA ASP A 441 3.98 0.13 -7.72
C ASP A 441 5.37 -0.12 -7.12
N LEU A 442 6.15 0.95 -6.94
CA LEU A 442 7.44 0.90 -6.24
C LEU A 442 7.28 0.86 -4.70
N GLY A 443 6.06 1.05 -4.17
CA GLY A 443 5.79 1.10 -2.73
C GLY A 443 5.85 -0.25 -2.01
N ALA A 444 5.93 -1.36 -2.76
CA ALA A 444 6.08 -2.71 -2.22
C ALA A 444 7.50 -2.99 -1.69
N PHE A 445 8.54 -2.40 -2.28
CA PHE A 445 9.94 -2.67 -1.90
C PHE A 445 10.34 -2.17 -0.51
N PRO A 446 9.92 -0.96 -0.07
CA PRO A 446 10.13 -0.52 1.31
C PRO A 446 9.47 -1.43 2.36
N ARG A 447 8.29 -2.00 2.04
CA ARG A 447 7.60 -2.96 2.92
C ARG A 447 8.35 -4.29 2.99
N ALA A 448 8.89 -4.77 1.87
CA ALA A 448 9.70 -5.98 1.81
C ALA A 448 11.02 -5.83 2.61
N ARG A 449 11.67 -4.66 2.53
CA ARG A 449 12.85 -4.34 3.37
C ARG A 449 12.52 -4.34 4.86
N ALA A 450 11.44 -3.66 5.26
CA ALA A 450 11.00 -3.62 6.65
C ALA A 450 10.67 -5.03 7.21
N GLN A 451 10.25 -5.96 6.36
CA GLN A 451 10.02 -7.34 6.75
C GLN A 451 11.32 -8.15 6.89
N ALA A 452 12.31 -7.93 6.01
CA ALA A 452 13.64 -8.52 6.15
C ALA A 452 14.34 -8.05 7.43
N ASP A 453 14.17 -6.77 7.80
CA ASP A 453 14.71 -6.20 9.03
C ASP A 453 14.10 -6.83 10.29
N LYS A 454 12.77 -7.10 10.27
CA LYS A 454 12.10 -7.85 11.35
C LYS A 454 12.60 -9.29 11.48
N MET A 455 12.94 -9.93 10.36
CA MET A 455 13.49 -11.30 10.37
C MET A 455 14.92 -11.34 10.94
N GLU A 456 15.74 -10.33 10.63
CA GLU A 456 17.08 -10.18 11.20
C GLU A 456 17.02 -9.95 12.72
N ALA A 457 16.15 -9.05 13.19
CA ALA A 457 15.97 -8.80 14.62
C ALA A 457 15.50 -10.05 15.40
N ARG A 458 14.66 -10.90 14.79
CA ARG A 458 14.24 -12.19 15.38
C ARG A 458 15.38 -13.21 15.41
N LEU A 459 16.22 -13.24 14.37
CA LEU A 459 17.40 -14.11 14.31
C LEU A 459 18.40 -13.75 15.40
N ASP A 460 18.66 -12.45 15.60
CA ASP A 460 19.54 -11.95 16.66
C ASP A 460 19.05 -12.39 18.05
N ALA A 461 17.74 -12.24 18.32
CA ALA A 461 17.14 -12.66 19.58
C ALA A 461 17.18 -14.19 19.79
N MET A 462 17.07 -14.98 18.73
CA MET A 462 17.16 -16.44 18.78
C MET A 462 18.58 -16.92 19.05
N LEU A 463 19.58 -16.29 18.42
CA LEU A 463 20.99 -16.61 18.59
C LEU A 463 21.50 -16.24 19.97
N GLN A 464 21.08 -15.09 20.51
CA GLN A 464 21.38 -14.72 21.90
C GLN A 464 20.86 -15.78 22.89
N ARG A 465 19.67 -16.34 22.64
CA ARG A 465 19.13 -17.44 23.47
C ARG A 465 19.88 -18.76 23.29
N ALA A 466 20.28 -19.10 22.07
CA ALA A 466 21.05 -20.30 21.78
C ALA A 466 22.45 -20.24 22.40
N GLN A 467 23.14 -19.11 22.28
CA GLN A 467 24.44 -18.85 22.90
C GLN A 467 24.36 -18.90 24.43
N ALA A 468 23.31 -18.32 25.03
CA ALA A 468 23.06 -18.40 26.47
C ALA A 468 22.80 -19.84 26.96
N MET A 469 22.13 -20.66 26.15
CA MET A 469 21.90 -22.09 26.45
C MET A 469 23.16 -22.93 26.30
N GLU A 470 24.01 -22.61 25.32
CA GLU A 470 25.28 -23.30 25.07
C GLU A 470 26.32 -22.95 26.15
N GLN A 471 26.38 -21.69 26.58
CA GLN A 471 27.14 -21.26 27.77
C GLN A 471 26.64 -21.97 29.04
N ARG A 472 25.33 -22.04 29.28
CA ARG A 472 24.77 -22.80 30.41
C ARG A 472 25.11 -24.28 30.37
N LYS A 473 25.12 -24.89 29.18
CA LYS A 473 25.49 -26.29 29.01
C LYS A 473 26.98 -26.53 29.26
N ALA A 474 27.83 -25.60 28.83
CA ALA A 474 29.27 -25.62 29.11
C ALA A 474 29.57 -25.44 30.61
N GLU A 475 28.92 -24.49 31.28
CA GLU A 475 29.00 -24.29 32.73
C GLU A 475 28.53 -25.53 33.51
N MET A 476 27.44 -26.17 33.07
CA MET A 476 26.90 -27.36 33.70
C MET A 476 27.81 -28.59 33.49
N LEU A 477 28.46 -28.71 32.34
CA LEU A 477 29.48 -29.73 32.05
C LEU A 477 30.78 -29.52 32.85
N GLU A 478 31.18 -28.26 33.07
CA GLU A 478 32.33 -27.92 33.90
C GLU A 478 32.05 -28.20 35.39
N GLN A 479 30.84 -27.86 35.87
CA GLN A 479 30.36 -28.25 37.20
C GLN A 479 30.31 -29.77 37.38
N ALA A 480 29.82 -30.51 36.38
CA ALA A 480 29.80 -31.97 36.41
C ALA A 480 31.21 -32.58 36.45
N ARG A 481 32.16 -32.04 35.68
CA ARG A 481 33.58 -32.44 35.72
C ARG A 481 34.26 -32.10 37.06
N GLY A 482 33.87 -30.99 37.69
CA GLY A 482 34.32 -30.61 39.03
C GLY A 482 33.80 -31.53 40.14
N MET A 483 32.56 -32.01 40.02
CA MET A 483 31.95 -32.97 40.96
C MET A 483 32.61 -34.35 40.91
N LEU A 484 33.10 -34.79 39.74
CA LEU A 484 33.79 -36.07 39.55
C LEU A 484 35.20 -36.14 40.18
N LYS A 485 35.78 -35.01 40.62
CA LYS A 485 37.10 -34.96 41.28
C LYS A 485 37.03 -35.13 42.81
N ARG A 486 35.84 -35.25 43.41
CA ARG A 486 35.68 -35.36 44.87
C ARG A 486 35.92 -36.81 45.34
N PRO A 487 36.73 -37.05 46.39
CA PRO A 487 37.13 -38.40 46.82
C PRO A 487 35.97 -39.32 47.28
N GLN A 488 34.79 -38.75 47.55
CA GLN A 488 33.64 -39.47 48.10
C GLN A 488 32.74 -40.15 47.05
N MET A 489 33.03 -39.99 45.75
CA MET A 489 32.33 -40.70 44.65
C MET A 489 33.20 -41.81 44.05
N ARG A 490 33.90 -42.57 44.91
CA ARG A 490 34.69 -43.76 44.52
C ARG A 490 33.88 -45.06 44.60
N LEU A 491 32.58 -44.99 44.86
CA LEU A 491 31.68 -46.14 45.02
C LEU A 491 30.67 -46.27 43.87
N MET A 492 31.17 -46.22 42.64
CA MET A 492 30.52 -46.78 41.44
C MET A 492 31.66 -47.32 40.56
N ALA A 493 32.42 -48.26 41.13
CA ALA A 493 33.58 -48.89 40.53
C ALA A 493 33.28 -50.33 40.07
N ASP A 494 32.11 -50.55 39.46
CA ASP A 494 31.74 -51.83 38.84
C ASP A 494 31.05 -51.65 37.47
N LEU A 495 31.57 -50.75 36.64
CA LEU A 495 31.40 -50.82 35.19
C LEU A 495 32.78 -51.01 34.57
N LYS A 496 33.18 -52.28 34.49
CA LYS A 496 34.41 -52.75 33.84
C LYS A 496 34.19 -52.82 32.33
N ASP A 497 34.15 -51.66 31.70
CA ASP A 497 34.82 -51.34 30.43
C ASP A 497 34.23 -50.05 29.89
N LYS A 498 35.10 -49.22 29.29
CA LYS A 498 34.68 -47.99 28.58
C LYS A 498 33.57 -48.26 27.54
N GLY A 499 33.44 -49.48 27.05
CA GLY A 499 32.43 -49.88 26.06
C GLY A 499 30.99 -50.01 26.59
N ASP A 500 30.75 -50.09 27.91
CA ASP A 500 29.38 -50.29 28.42
C ASP A 500 28.64 -48.98 28.70
N LEU A 501 29.33 -47.84 28.80
CA LEU A 501 28.68 -46.52 28.79
C LEU A 501 28.19 -46.13 27.38
N GLU A 502 28.84 -46.65 26.33
CA GLU A 502 28.46 -46.40 24.94
C GLU A 502 27.18 -47.14 24.54
N LYS A 503 26.99 -48.38 25.03
CA LYS A 503 25.76 -49.18 24.77
C LYS A 503 24.48 -48.59 25.38
N LEU A 504 24.57 -47.84 26.47
CA LEU A 504 23.41 -47.19 27.10
C LEU A 504 22.89 -45.95 26.32
N LEU A 505 23.63 -45.51 25.29
CA LEU A 505 23.26 -44.42 24.39
C LEU A 505 22.77 -44.90 23.01
N GLU A 506 22.75 -46.20 22.74
CA GLU A 506 22.32 -46.75 21.45
C GLU A 506 20.79 -46.71 21.31
N LYS A 507 20.32 -45.92 20.33
CA LYS A 507 18.97 -46.01 19.77
C LYS A 507 18.79 -47.38 19.10
N PRO A 508 17.55 -47.90 18.97
CA PRO A 508 17.29 -49.17 18.31
C PRO A 508 18.01 -49.23 16.96
N GLY A 509 18.79 -50.30 16.75
CA GLY A 509 19.81 -50.39 15.71
C GLY A 509 19.35 -49.86 14.36
N GLU A 510 19.99 -48.79 13.90
CA GLU A 510 19.80 -48.28 12.55
C GLU A 510 20.25 -49.35 11.54
N PRO A 511 19.55 -49.51 10.39
CA PRO A 511 19.98 -50.44 9.36
C PRO A 511 21.44 -50.18 8.98
N PRO A 512 22.31 -51.20 8.87
CA PRO A 512 23.74 -51.00 8.60
C PRO A 512 24.01 -50.13 7.36
N PHE A 513 23.21 -50.27 6.31
CA PHE A 513 23.25 -49.43 5.12
C PHE A 513 23.08 -47.93 5.42
N HIS A 514 22.13 -47.58 6.30
CA HIS A 514 21.91 -46.19 6.71
C HIS A 514 23.04 -45.69 7.61
N ALA A 515 23.44 -46.50 8.59
CA ALA A 515 24.48 -46.14 9.57
C ALA A 515 25.84 -45.89 8.90
N MET A 516 26.18 -46.66 7.86
CA MET A 516 27.41 -46.48 7.09
C MET A 516 27.28 -45.40 6.01
N GLY A 517 26.18 -45.40 5.25
CA GLY A 517 26.01 -44.53 4.09
C GLY A 517 25.67 -43.08 4.43
N PHE A 518 24.85 -42.82 5.46
CA PHE A 518 24.38 -41.47 5.76
C PHE A 518 25.50 -40.50 6.20
N PRO A 519 26.45 -40.88 7.07
CA PRO A 519 27.60 -40.04 7.41
C PRO A 519 28.47 -39.71 6.19
N LEU A 520 28.64 -40.65 5.25
CA LEU A 520 29.39 -40.43 4.02
C LEU A 520 28.69 -39.40 3.12
N VAL A 521 27.38 -39.54 2.92
CA VAL A 521 26.57 -38.57 2.16
C VAL A 521 26.62 -37.19 2.80
N VAL A 522 26.56 -37.08 4.13
CA VAL A 522 26.73 -35.81 4.86
C VAL A 522 28.10 -35.19 4.57
N SER A 523 29.17 -35.98 4.68
CA SER A 523 30.54 -35.52 4.42
C SER A 523 30.71 -35.00 2.99
N TRP A 524 30.28 -35.79 2.00
CA TRP A 524 30.32 -35.42 0.57
C TRP A 524 29.43 -34.23 0.23
N ARG A 525 28.30 -34.08 0.94
CA ARG A 525 27.39 -32.94 0.78
C ARG A 525 28.04 -31.65 1.27
N VAL A 526 28.67 -31.69 2.44
CA VAL A 526 29.43 -30.57 3.00
C VAL A 526 30.61 -30.23 2.09
N GLY A 527 31.31 -31.25 1.58
CA GLY A 527 32.38 -31.08 0.60
C GLY A 527 31.91 -30.39 -0.68
N LEU A 528 30.77 -30.78 -1.23
CA LEU A 528 30.20 -30.12 -2.41
C LEU A 528 29.80 -28.67 -2.13
N ASP A 529 29.30 -28.33 -0.93
CA ASP A 529 28.93 -26.94 -0.60
C ASP A 529 30.14 -25.97 -0.56
N ILE A 530 31.34 -26.48 -0.32
CA ILE A 530 32.60 -25.69 -0.33
C ILE A 530 33.35 -25.75 -1.67
N ASP A 531 33.08 -26.74 -2.51
CA ASP A 531 33.70 -26.90 -3.83
C ASP A 531 33.03 -26.00 -4.88
N GLN A 532 33.62 -24.82 -5.09
CA GLN A 532 33.08 -23.83 -6.03
C GLN A 532 33.09 -24.31 -7.49
N GLU A 533 34.03 -25.17 -7.88
CA GLU A 533 34.16 -25.64 -9.26
C GLU A 533 33.03 -26.61 -9.59
N ARG A 534 32.81 -27.62 -8.74
CA ARG A 534 31.70 -28.57 -8.91
C ARG A 534 30.34 -27.92 -8.77
N MET A 535 30.21 -26.92 -7.89
CA MET A 535 28.99 -26.11 -7.81
C MET A 535 28.75 -25.27 -9.07
N ARG A 536 29.80 -24.81 -9.75
CA ARG A 536 29.66 -24.13 -11.06
C ARG A 536 29.27 -25.11 -12.16
N GLU A 537 29.80 -26.34 -12.16
CA GLU A 537 29.40 -27.39 -13.11
C GLU A 537 27.91 -27.70 -13.00
N LEU A 538 27.40 -27.95 -11.79
CA LEU A 538 25.95 -28.17 -11.56
C LEU A 538 25.12 -26.94 -11.93
N SER A 539 25.61 -25.74 -11.63
CA SER A 539 24.93 -24.50 -12.04
C SER A 539 24.90 -24.32 -13.56
N THR A 540 25.91 -24.83 -14.29
CA THR A 540 25.97 -24.76 -15.76
C THR A 540 24.95 -25.68 -16.41
N LEU A 541 24.58 -26.78 -15.74
CA LEU A 541 23.46 -27.65 -16.10
C LEU A 541 22.09 -27.07 -15.71
N GLY A 542 22.04 -25.93 -15.01
CA GLY A 542 20.79 -25.33 -14.54
C GLY A 542 20.28 -25.87 -13.20
N ILE A 543 21.07 -26.68 -12.48
CA ILE A 543 20.70 -27.18 -11.15
C ILE A 543 20.93 -26.07 -10.11
N GLU A 544 19.85 -25.63 -9.45
CA GLU A 544 19.91 -24.59 -8.43
C GLU A 544 20.41 -25.11 -7.09
N ARG A 545 21.12 -24.28 -6.32
CA ARG A 545 21.58 -24.59 -4.94
C ARG A 545 20.46 -25.11 -4.03
N GLY A 546 19.22 -24.63 -4.23
CA GLY A 546 18.05 -25.12 -3.50
C GLY A 546 17.79 -26.59 -3.78
N THR A 547 17.80 -26.99 -5.04
CA THR A 547 17.64 -28.38 -5.50
C THR A 547 18.74 -29.28 -4.98
N VAL A 548 20.00 -28.83 -5.03
CA VAL A 548 21.15 -29.54 -4.45
C VAL A 548 20.92 -29.84 -2.95
N LYS A 549 20.37 -28.87 -2.20
CA LYS A 549 20.02 -29.02 -0.78
C LYS A 549 18.79 -29.89 -0.52
N ARG A 550 17.75 -29.80 -1.37
CA ARG A 550 16.51 -30.58 -1.21
C ARG A 550 16.73 -32.06 -1.51
N ARG A 551 17.45 -32.34 -2.60
CA ARG A 551 17.78 -33.69 -3.08
C ARG A 551 19.02 -34.29 -2.44
N TRP A 552 19.68 -33.56 -1.53
CA TRP A 552 20.90 -34.00 -0.85
C TRP A 552 22.02 -34.40 -1.83
N LEU A 553 22.09 -33.75 -3.00
CA LEU A 553 23.12 -34.05 -3.98
C LEU A 553 24.49 -33.78 -3.35
N ALA A 554 25.40 -34.73 -3.53
CA ALA A 554 26.70 -34.72 -2.88
C ALA A 554 27.79 -35.07 -3.89
N TRP A 555 29.05 -34.83 -3.54
CA TRP A 555 30.18 -35.14 -4.41
C TRP A 555 31.16 -36.06 -3.71
N ASN A 556 31.35 -37.26 -4.27
CA ASN A 556 32.37 -38.18 -3.80
C ASN A 556 33.68 -37.90 -4.58
N PRO A 557 34.71 -37.33 -3.94
CA PRO A 557 35.92 -36.89 -4.65
C PRO A 557 36.78 -38.07 -5.16
N GLU A 558 36.73 -39.23 -4.52
CA GLU A 558 37.60 -40.37 -4.83
C GLU A 558 36.82 -41.69 -4.72
N ALA A 559 37.22 -42.70 -5.50
CA ALA A 559 36.59 -44.01 -5.44
C ALA A 559 36.96 -44.70 -4.12
N ARG A 560 36.00 -45.41 -3.52
CA ARG A 560 36.16 -46.08 -2.23
C ARG A 560 35.83 -47.56 -2.34
N GLU A 561 36.62 -48.39 -1.67
CA GLU A 561 36.33 -49.80 -1.47
C GLU A 561 35.65 -50.00 -0.12
N GLU A 562 34.51 -50.67 -0.11
CA GLU A 562 33.68 -50.88 1.07
C GLU A 562 33.39 -52.38 1.23
N ARG A 563 33.27 -52.86 2.47
CA ARG A 563 32.97 -54.27 2.75
C ARG A 563 31.46 -54.52 2.73
N ALA A 564 31.03 -55.54 2.00
CA ALA A 564 29.60 -55.88 1.88
C ALA A 564 28.93 -56.15 3.24
N ALA A 565 29.66 -56.81 4.15
CA ALA A 565 29.18 -57.14 5.49
C ALA A 565 28.88 -55.90 6.36
N ASP A 566 29.70 -54.84 6.27
CA ASP A 566 29.55 -53.62 7.08
C ASP A 566 28.31 -52.81 6.68
N TRP A 567 27.90 -52.92 5.40
CA TRP A 567 26.69 -52.31 4.87
C TRP A 567 25.45 -53.19 5.04
N GLY A 568 25.57 -54.34 5.70
CA GLY A 568 24.47 -55.27 5.96
C GLY A 568 24.04 -56.10 4.74
N VAL A 569 24.87 -56.17 3.70
CA VAL A 569 24.63 -56.95 2.49
C VAL A 569 25.25 -58.34 2.66
N LYS A 570 24.52 -59.41 2.29
CA LYS A 570 25.06 -60.77 2.30
C LYS A 570 26.07 -60.93 1.15
N PRO A 571 27.37 -61.17 1.41
CA PRO A 571 28.36 -61.32 0.35
C PRO A 571 28.13 -62.64 -0.41
N GLN A 572 28.21 -62.59 -1.74
CA GLN A 572 28.32 -63.79 -2.58
C GLN A 572 29.79 -64.23 -2.66
N PRO A 573 30.11 -65.51 -2.93
CA PRO A 573 31.49 -65.97 -3.05
C PRO A 573 32.25 -65.16 -4.11
N GLY A 574 33.32 -64.45 -3.72
CA GLY A 574 34.09 -63.56 -4.60
C GLY A 574 33.65 -62.09 -4.60
N GLN A 575 32.63 -61.71 -3.82
CA GLN A 575 32.11 -60.34 -3.71
C GLN A 575 32.10 -59.87 -2.24
N GLU A 576 33.25 -60.01 -1.56
CA GLU A 576 33.43 -59.59 -0.15
C GLU A 576 33.55 -58.06 0.01
N THR A 577 34.01 -57.39 -1.03
CA THR A 577 34.13 -55.94 -1.14
C THR A 577 33.40 -55.45 -2.39
N PHE A 578 32.94 -54.20 -2.36
CA PHE A 578 32.38 -53.52 -3.51
C PHE A 578 32.90 -52.09 -3.58
N ARG A 579 32.98 -51.55 -4.79
CA ARG A 579 33.54 -50.24 -5.06
C ARG A 579 32.45 -49.18 -5.25
N ILE A 580 32.54 -48.09 -4.51
CA ILE A 580 31.78 -46.86 -4.75
C ILE A 580 32.65 -45.95 -5.63
N PRO A 581 32.25 -45.61 -6.88
CA PRO A 581 33.07 -44.77 -7.75
C PRO A 581 33.15 -43.31 -7.27
N ALA A 582 34.14 -42.56 -7.76
CA ALA A 582 34.22 -41.10 -7.61
C ALA A 582 33.22 -40.42 -8.55
N GLY A 583 32.51 -39.39 -8.10
CA GLY A 583 31.57 -38.64 -8.93
C GLY A 583 30.39 -38.04 -8.17
N LEU A 584 29.34 -37.67 -8.92
CA LEU A 584 28.12 -37.06 -8.38
C LEU A 584 27.27 -38.12 -7.69
N VAL A 585 26.92 -37.87 -6.42
CA VAL A 585 26.14 -38.77 -5.59
C VAL A 585 24.68 -38.30 -5.56
N LEU A 586 23.77 -39.20 -5.92
CA LEU A 586 22.32 -39.05 -5.97
C LEU A 586 21.69 -39.95 -4.88
N PRO A 587 21.51 -39.45 -3.65
CA PRO A 587 20.95 -40.26 -2.57
C PRO A 587 19.41 -40.32 -2.62
N GLY A 588 18.85 -41.48 -2.29
CA GLY A 588 17.42 -41.70 -2.12
C GLY A 588 17.08 -42.02 -0.66
N PHE A 589 15.94 -41.48 -0.21
CA PHE A 589 15.47 -41.61 1.16
C PHE A 589 14.03 -42.12 1.20
N SER A 590 13.74 -43.02 2.14
CA SER A 590 12.40 -43.35 2.60
C SER A 590 12.15 -42.69 3.95
N GLY A 591 11.45 -41.55 3.92
CA GLY A 591 11.34 -40.67 5.08
C GLY A 591 12.70 -40.10 5.47
N ALA A 592 13.12 -40.27 6.73
CA ALA A 592 14.43 -39.82 7.21
C ALA A 592 15.57 -40.83 6.99
N LYS A 593 15.27 -42.05 6.49
CA LYS A 593 16.26 -43.12 6.32
C LYS A 593 16.80 -43.18 4.90
N LEU A 594 18.13 -43.18 4.79
CA LEU A 594 18.84 -43.45 3.55
C LEU A 594 18.67 -44.93 3.17
N ASP A 595 18.15 -45.20 1.98
CA ASP A 595 17.90 -46.56 1.48
C ASP A 595 18.35 -46.76 0.02
N ARG A 596 18.81 -45.71 -0.67
CA ARG A 596 19.36 -45.79 -2.02
C ARG A 596 20.54 -44.83 -2.20
N LEU A 597 21.55 -45.28 -2.93
CA LEU A 597 22.74 -44.51 -3.26
C LEU A 597 23.11 -44.79 -4.72
N LEU A 598 22.89 -43.81 -5.60
CA LEU A 598 23.28 -43.86 -7.00
C LEU A 598 24.45 -42.90 -7.21
N VAL A 599 25.49 -43.32 -7.93
CA VAL A 599 26.67 -42.49 -8.19
C VAL A 599 26.89 -42.39 -9.68
N ARG A 600 26.95 -41.17 -10.21
CA ARG A 600 27.33 -40.85 -11.59
C ARG A 600 28.84 -40.59 -11.65
N PRO A 601 29.65 -41.53 -12.17
CA PRO A 601 31.10 -41.39 -12.20
C PRO A 601 31.53 -40.24 -13.10
N SER A 602 32.59 -39.51 -12.72
CA SER A 602 33.13 -38.39 -13.52
C SER A 602 34.52 -38.67 -14.13
N ALA A 603 35.00 -39.92 -14.09
CA ALA A 603 36.39 -40.24 -14.41
C ALA A 603 36.75 -39.88 -15.86
N GLN A 604 37.72 -38.97 -16.01
CA GLN A 604 38.43 -38.63 -17.26
C GLN A 604 37.60 -38.04 -18.40
N GLY A 605 36.84 -36.98 -18.11
CA GLY A 605 36.29 -36.10 -19.17
C GLY A 605 34.89 -36.45 -19.68
N GLY A 606 34.16 -37.33 -19.00
CA GLY A 606 32.73 -37.52 -19.22
C GLY A 606 31.91 -36.33 -18.70
N ALA A 607 30.94 -35.86 -19.49
CA ALA A 607 30.04 -34.80 -19.08
C ALA A 607 28.93 -35.36 -18.16
N LEU A 608 28.54 -34.58 -17.14
CA LEU A 608 27.56 -34.97 -16.11
C LEU A 608 26.14 -35.22 -16.66
N ASP A 609 25.93 -34.94 -17.94
CA ASP A 609 24.70 -35.17 -18.72
C ASP A 609 24.60 -36.60 -19.31
N ASP A 610 25.57 -37.50 -19.07
CA ASP A 610 25.51 -38.91 -19.51
C ASP A 610 24.98 -39.87 -18.42
N PRO A 611 23.69 -40.24 -18.44
CA PRO A 611 23.10 -41.15 -17.46
C PRO A 611 23.52 -42.61 -17.65
N ALA A 612 24.13 -42.99 -18.78
CA ALA A 612 24.55 -44.38 -19.01
C ALA A 612 25.70 -44.82 -18.09
N SER A 613 26.34 -43.85 -17.43
CA SER A 613 27.45 -44.08 -16.49
C SER A 613 26.99 -44.38 -15.05
N ASP A 614 25.70 -44.25 -14.73
CA ASP A 614 25.18 -44.36 -13.36
C ASP A 614 25.44 -45.75 -12.73
N VAL A 615 26.06 -45.76 -11.55
CA VAL A 615 26.36 -46.97 -10.77
C VAL A 615 25.51 -46.99 -9.51
N LEU A 616 24.61 -47.98 -9.41
CA LEU A 616 23.82 -48.22 -8.20
C LEU A 616 24.70 -48.93 -7.16
N VAL A 617 24.88 -48.32 -6.00
CA VAL A 617 25.72 -48.88 -4.93
C VAL A 617 25.07 -50.15 -4.36
N LEU A 618 25.88 -51.18 -4.14
CA LEU A 618 25.43 -52.47 -3.62
C LEU A 618 24.63 -52.31 -2.31
N GLY A 619 23.46 -52.93 -2.24
CA GLY A 619 22.55 -52.81 -1.10
C GLY A 619 21.52 -51.67 -1.20
N SER A 620 21.62 -50.81 -2.22
CA SER A 620 20.61 -49.80 -2.51
C SER A 620 19.28 -50.41 -2.94
N ARG A 621 18.17 -49.75 -2.61
CA ARG A 621 16.85 -50.08 -3.14
C ARG A 621 16.84 -49.93 -4.66
N ASP A 622 16.45 -50.99 -5.36
CA ASP A 622 16.33 -51.04 -6.83
C ASP A 622 14.89 -50.73 -7.31
N GLU A 623 14.29 -49.66 -6.77
CA GLU A 623 12.99 -49.14 -7.22
C GLU A 623 13.18 -47.79 -7.93
N PRO A 624 12.50 -47.54 -9.06
CA PRO A 624 12.57 -46.26 -9.76
C PRO A 624 12.18 -45.08 -8.87
N LEU A 625 12.78 -43.91 -9.12
CA LEU A 625 12.51 -42.70 -8.35
C LEU A 625 11.13 -42.10 -8.71
N PHE A 626 10.38 -41.70 -7.67
CA PHE A 626 9.16 -40.92 -7.76
C PHE A 626 9.22 -39.72 -6.83
N LEU A 627 8.85 -38.55 -7.34
CA LEU A 627 8.85 -37.27 -6.63
C LEU A 627 7.44 -36.70 -6.63
N GLU A 628 6.93 -36.40 -5.43
CA GLU A 628 5.56 -35.92 -5.25
C GLU A 628 5.46 -34.40 -5.49
N ALA A 629 4.39 -33.97 -6.16
CA ALA A 629 4.08 -32.56 -6.36
C ALA A 629 3.65 -31.88 -5.05
N ALA A 630 3.74 -30.55 -5.02
CA ALA A 630 3.28 -29.74 -3.89
C ALA A 630 1.74 -29.67 -3.76
N SER A 631 1.01 -29.79 -4.88
CA SER A 631 -0.45 -29.74 -4.94
C SER A 631 -1.01 -30.90 -5.77
N GLU A 632 -2.20 -31.40 -5.43
CA GLU A 632 -2.84 -32.51 -6.13
C GLU A 632 -3.50 -32.04 -7.43
N GLN A 633 -2.77 -31.97 -8.56
CA GLN A 633 -3.40 -31.67 -9.85
C GLN A 633 -2.75 -32.34 -11.08
N GLY A 634 -2.93 -33.65 -11.21
CA GLY A 634 -3.36 -34.25 -12.49
C GLY A 634 -2.31 -34.64 -13.55
N VAL A 635 -1.00 -34.52 -13.32
CA VAL A 635 0.04 -35.02 -14.26
C VAL A 635 1.20 -35.74 -13.56
N VAL A 636 1.68 -36.80 -14.20
CA VAL A 636 2.96 -37.47 -13.90
C VAL A 636 3.93 -37.22 -15.07
N ALA A 637 4.94 -36.38 -14.84
CA ALA A 637 6.03 -36.11 -15.78
C ALA A 637 7.05 -37.25 -15.76
N ILE A 638 7.34 -37.82 -16.93
CA ILE A 638 8.20 -38.98 -17.10
C ILE A 638 9.54 -38.57 -17.73
N VAL A 639 10.64 -38.97 -17.09
CA VAL A 639 12.03 -38.68 -17.50
C VAL A 639 12.90 -39.94 -17.43
N GLY A 640 14.06 -39.92 -18.10
CA GLY A 640 14.91 -41.10 -18.26
C GLY A 640 15.85 -41.44 -17.09
N ASP A 641 16.24 -40.45 -16.28
CA ASP A 641 17.21 -40.63 -15.21
C ASP A 641 16.95 -39.72 -13.99
N GLU A 642 17.63 -40.01 -12.88
CA GLU A 642 17.40 -39.34 -11.59
C GLU A 642 17.89 -37.89 -11.55
N LEU A 643 18.96 -37.55 -12.27
CA LEU A 643 19.44 -36.17 -12.32
C LEU A 643 18.47 -35.30 -13.13
N SER A 644 17.97 -35.83 -14.26
CA SER A 644 16.87 -35.20 -15.00
C SER A 644 15.61 -35.07 -14.14
N ALA A 645 15.29 -36.06 -13.30
CA ALA A 645 14.15 -35.97 -12.38
C ALA A 645 14.31 -34.84 -11.36
N ALA A 646 15.52 -34.63 -10.83
CA ALA A 646 15.80 -33.51 -9.93
C ALA A 646 15.64 -32.15 -10.63
N PHE A 647 16.02 -32.06 -11.91
CA PHE A 647 15.82 -30.85 -12.72
C PHE A 647 14.33 -30.60 -13.00
N ILE A 648 13.57 -31.61 -13.43
CA ILE A 648 12.14 -31.44 -13.69
C ILE A 648 11.34 -31.16 -12.41
N GLU A 649 11.74 -31.74 -11.28
CA GLU A 649 11.14 -31.44 -9.98
C GLU A 649 11.41 -29.98 -9.53
N GLN A 650 12.54 -29.40 -9.95
CA GLN A 650 12.83 -27.97 -9.80
C GLN A 650 11.95 -27.12 -10.73
N GLU A 651 11.74 -27.57 -11.97
CA GLU A 651 11.00 -26.81 -12.98
C GLU A 651 9.48 -26.91 -12.85
N ALA A 652 8.91 -28.01 -12.36
CA ALA A 652 7.46 -28.28 -12.37
C ALA A 652 6.93 -28.94 -11.09
N GLY A 653 7.74 -29.09 -10.04
CA GLY A 653 7.34 -29.80 -8.81
C GLY A 653 6.27 -29.10 -7.97
N ASP A 654 5.81 -27.90 -8.34
CA ASP A 654 4.64 -27.24 -7.76
C ASP A 654 3.31 -27.91 -8.20
N PHE A 655 3.27 -28.51 -9.40
CA PHE A 655 2.05 -29.08 -9.99
C PHE A 655 2.18 -30.46 -10.64
N ALA A 656 3.40 -30.90 -10.99
CA ALA A 656 3.63 -32.18 -11.64
C ALA A 656 4.39 -33.15 -10.73
N HIS A 657 3.87 -34.36 -10.58
CA HIS A 657 4.65 -35.46 -10.03
C HIS A 657 5.74 -35.85 -11.04
N VAL A 658 6.92 -36.29 -10.58
CA VAL A 658 8.01 -36.68 -11.49
C VAL A 658 8.37 -38.14 -11.26
N ALA A 659 8.41 -38.93 -12.34
CA ALA A 659 8.73 -40.35 -12.30
C ALA A 659 9.86 -40.69 -13.28
N VAL A 660 10.77 -41.57 -12.86
CA VAL A 660 11.85 -42.08 -13.72
C VAL A 660 11.38 -43.36 -14.44
N CYS A 661 11.58 -43.41 -15.76
CA CYS A 661 11.34 -44.56 -16.61
C CYS A 661 12.50 -44.70 -17.60
N ALA A 662 13.40 -45.67 -17.42
CA ALA A 662 14.63 -45.75 -18.21
C ALA A 662 14.39 -46.08 -19.71
N ALA A 663 13.34 -46.85 -20.02
CA ALA A 663 13.03 -47.32 -21.37
C ALA A 663 11.52 -47.60 -21.51
N PRO A 664 10.97 -47.62 -22.75
CA PRO A 664 9.58 -48.01 -22.97
C PRO A 664 9.29 -49.39 -22.35
N GLY A 665 8.27 -49.47 -21.48
CA GLY A 665 7.89 -50.72 -20.80
C GLY A 665 8.68 -51.07 -19.53
N ALA A 666 9.68 -50.27 -19.15
CA ALA A 666 10.32 -50.41 -17.84
C ALA A 666 9.32 -50.15 -16.70
N PRO A 667 9.42 -50.85 -15.55
CA PRO A 667 8.49 -50.65 -14.45
C PRO A 667 8.59 -49.21 -13.93
N LEU A 668 7.44 -48.61 -13.63
CA LEU A 668 7.36 -47.35 -12.89
C LEU A 668 7.35 -47.62 -11.38
N ALA A 669 7.72 -46.61 -10.60
CA ALA A 669 7.51 -46.62 -9.16
C ALA A 669 6.05 -46.92 -8.82
N LYS A 670 5.79 -47.67 -7.74
CA LYS A 670 4.44 -48.07 -7.35
C LYS A 670 3.50 -46.87 -7.17
N GLN A 671 4.00 -45.79 -6.58
CA GLN A 671 3.26 -44.55 -6.36
C GLN A 671 2.90 -43.86 -7.67
N ALA A 672 3.80 -43.88 -8.66
CA ALA A 672 3.51 -43.34 -9.99
C ALA A 672 2.40 -44.15 -10.69
N ALA A 673 2.46 -45.48 -10.61
CA ALA A 673 1.43 -46.36 -11.16
C ALA A 673 0.06 -46.16 -10.47
N GLU A 674 0.05 -45.88 -9.17
CA GLU A 674 -1.15 -45.60 -8.41
C GLU A 674 -1.76 -44.23 -8.78
N ALA A 675 -0.93 -43.18 -8.90
CA ALA A 675 -1.38 -41.86 -9.36
C ALA A 675 -2.01 -41.92 -10.76
N LEU A 676 -1.42 -42.68 -11.68
CA LEU A 676 -1.99 -42.89 -13.02
C LEU A 676 -3.34 -43.64 -12.97
N LYS A 677 -3.49 -44.65 -12.10
CA LYS A 677 -4.77 -45.36 -11.89
C LYS A 677 -5.86 -44.46 -11.30
N GLN A 678 -5.48 -43.47 -10.50
CA GLN A 678 -6.38 -42.48 -9.90
C GLN A 678 -6.76 -41.34 -10.87
N GLY A 679 -6.33 -41.42 -12.13
CA GLY A 679 -6.72 -40.50 -13.20
C GLY A 679 -5.70 -39.40 -13.52
N ALA A 680 -4.46 -39.49 -13.02
CA ALA A 680 -3.39 -38.59 -13.45
C ALA A 680 -2.98 -38.89 -14.91
N GLN A 681 -2.65 -37.84 -15.65
CA GLN A 681 -2.21 -37.96 -17.03
C GLN A 681 -0.68 -38.15 -17.12
N ALA A 682 -0.23 -39.15 -17.87
CA ALA A 682 1.20 -39.34 -18.14
C ALA A 682 1.69 -38.33 -19.19
N VAL A 683 2.78 -37.62 -18.89
CA VAL A 683 3.45 -36.70 -19.81
C VAL A 683 4.93 -37.07 -19.91
N ALA A 684 5.36 -37.63 -21.04
CA ALA A 684 6.75 -37.94 -21.29
C ALA A 684 7.49 -36.70 -21.84
N LEU A 685 8.60 -36.34 -21.20
CA LEU A 685 9.53 -35.32 -21.69
C LEU A 685 10.31 -35.94 -22.85
N TRP A 686 10.18 -35.37 -24.05
CA TRP A 686 10.60 -36.05 -25.28
C TRP A 686 11.66 -35.26 -26.07
N PRO A 687 12.97 -35.48 -25.81
CA PRO A 687 14.05 -34.95 -26.63
C PRO A 687 14.11 -35.64 -27.99
N GLU A 688 13.94 -34.89 -29.08
CA GLU A 688 13.84 -35.44 -30.44
C GLU A 688 15.14 -36.07 -30.97
N ALA A 689 16.29 -35.66 -30.43
CA ALA A 689 17.61 -36.25 -30.73
C ALA A 689 18.13 -37.13 -29.57
N GLY A 690 17.24 -37.56 -28.67
CA GLY A 690 17.56 -38.36 -27.48
C GLY A 690 17.39 -39.87 -27.66
N PRO A 691 17.67 -40.66 -26.60
CA PRO A 691 17.67 -42.13 -26.64
C PRO A 691 16.29 -42.77 -26.87
N TRP A 692 15.22 -41.97 -26.80
CA TRP A 692 13.84 -42.39 -27.03
C TRP A 692 13.32 -42.05 -28.43
N ALA A 693 14.09 -41.34 -29.26
CA ALA A 693 13.67 -40.96 -30.61
C ALA A 693 13.17 -42.17 -31.42
N GLY A 694 11.98 -42.06 -32.02
CA GLY A 694 11.36 -43.10 -32.84
C GLY A 694 10.68 -44.25 -32.07
N LYS A 695 10.61 -44.19 -30.73
CA LYS A 695 9.98 -45.22 -29.86
C LYS A 695 8.61 -44.82 -29.32
N GLU A 696 7.94 -43.84 -29.94
CA GLU A 696 6.64 -43.32 -29.50
C GLU A 696 5.58 -44.42 -29.38
N ALA A 697 5.46 -45.27 -30.40
CA ALA A 697 4.47 -46.35 -30.42
C ALA A 697 4.69 -47.37 -29.29
N ASP A 698 5.94 -47.61 -28.91
CA ASP A 698 6.28 -48.51 -27.78
C ASP A 698 5.89 -47.88 -26.44
N PHE A 699 6.07 -46.56 -26.29
CA PHE A 699 5.65 -45.82 -25.09
C PHE A 699 4.12 -45.72 -24.98
N GLU A 700 3.40 -45.46 -26.06
CA GLU A 700 1.93 -45.45 -26.07
C GLU A 700 1.34 -46.82 -25.72
N LYS A 701 2.00 -47.90 -26.18
CA LYS A 701 1.62 -49.27 -25.84
C LYS A 701 1.89 -49.59 -24.36
N ALA A 702 3.00 -49.11 -23.80
CA ALA A 702 3.35 -49.31 -22.40
C ALA A 702 2.52 -48.44 -21.44
N LEU A 703 2.16 -47.23 -21.86
CA LEU A 703 1.43 -46.22 -21.09
C LEU A 703 0.30 -45.63 -21.96
N PRO A 704 -0.88 -46.27 -21.97
CA PRO A 704 -2.01 -45.81 -22.78
C PRO A 704 -2.44 -44.38 -22.44
N GLY A 705 -2.56 -43.52 -23.45
CA GLY A 705 -2.96 -42.12 -23.27
C GLY A 705 -1.84 -41.16 -22.82
N CYS A 706 -0.58 -41.61 -22.85
CA CYS A 706 0.59 -40.78 -22.61
C CYS A 706 0.69 -39.63 -23.63
N ARG A 707 0.94 -38.41 -23.14
CA ARG A 707 1.24 -37.24 -23.98
C ARG A 707 2.75 -37.00 -24.05
N PHE A 708 3.20 -36.33 -25.11
CA PHE A 708 4.62 -36.07 -25.35
C PHE A 708 4.91 -34.57 -25.32
N ALA A 709 5.65 -34.12 -24.32
CA ALA A 709 6.19 -32.77 -24.24
C ALA A 709 7.48 -32.70 -25.06
N ARG A 710 7.37 -32.31 -26.34
CA ARG A 710 8.45 -32.33 -27.33
C ARG A 710 9.51 -31.25 -27.06
N LEU A 711 10.78 -31.63 -27.14
CA LEU A 711 11.95 -30.74 -27.03
C LEU A 711 12.75 -30.80 -28.35
N PRO A 712 12.52 -29.86 -29.29
CA PRO A 712 13.09 -29.92 -30.64
C PRO A 712 14.62 -29.88 -30.66
N GLU A 713 15.26 -30.68 -31.49
CA GLU A 713 16.74 -30.72 -31.64
C GLU A 713 17.55 -30.91 -30.34
N ALA A 714 16.91 -31.33 -29.25
CA ALA A 714 17.52 -31.55 -27.94
C ALA A 714 17.86 -33.04 -27.76
N LYS A 715 18.97 -33.30 -27.07
CA LYS A 715 19.44 -34.66 -26.76
C LYS A 715 18.90 -35.15 -25.41
N ASP A 716 18.75 -34.21 -24.47
CA ASP A 716 18.25 -34.39 -23.12
C ASP A 716 17.70 -33.04 -22.60
N VAL A 717 17.19 -33.03 -21.36
CA VAL A 717 16.59 -31.83 -20.74
C VAL A 717 17.62 -30.73 -20.42
N PHE A 718 18.88 -31.07 -20.19
CA PHE A 718 19.96 -30.12 -19.91
C PHE A 718 20.44 -29.45 -21.20
N HIS A 719 20.53 -30.19 -22.29
CA HIS A 719 20.79 -29.66 -23.62
C HIS A 719 19.67 -28.73 -24.08
N ALA A 720 18.40 -29.10 -23.82
CA ALA A 720 17.25 -28.23 -24.07
C ALA A 720 17.37 -26.90 -23.29
N HIS A 721 17.69 -26.98 -21.99
CA HIS A 721 17.94 -25.81 -21.15
C HIS A 721 19.08 -24.92 -21.68
N LYS A 722 20.21 -25.53 -22.07
CA LYS A 722 21.38 -24.82 -22.63
C LYS A 722 21.07 -24.13 -23.96
N LYS A 723 20.18 -24.70 -24.78
CA LYS A 723 19.64 -24.08 -26.01
C LYS A 723 18.58 -23.00 -25.74
N GLY A 724 18.19 -22.77 -24.48
CA GLY A 724 17.21 -21.77 -24.09
C GLY A 724 15.75 -22.22 -24.29
N GLN A 725 15.48 -23.52 -24.38
CA GLN A 725 14.12 -24.06 -24.45
C GLN A 725 13.46 -24.05 -23.06
N ASP A 726 12.18 -23.69 -23.00
CA ASP A 726 11.41 -23.67 -21.76
C ASP A 726 10.77 -25.04 -21.49
N VAL A 727 11.48 -25.85 -20.72
CA VAL A 727 11.07 -27.21 -20.36
C VAL A 727 9.83 -27.23 -19.47
N ARG A 728 9.61 -26.19 -18.65
CA ARG A 728 8.40 -26.06 -17.81
C ARG A 728 7.19 -25.81 -18.69
N GLN A 729 7.29 -24.85 -19.61
CA GLN A 729 6.21 -24.50 -20.52
C GLN A 729 5.78 -25.70 -21.38
N ALA A 730 6.72 -26.53 -21.83
CA ALA A 730 6.42 -27.75 -22.57
C ALA A 730 5.53 -28.75 -21.78
N ILE A 731 5.64 -28.77 -20.44
CA ILE A 731 4.78 -29.59 -19.55
C ILE A 731 3.43 -28.89 -19.34
N VAL A 732 3.42 -27.58 -19.12
CA VAL A 732 2.20 -26.78 -18.92
C VAL A 732 1.27 -26.88 -20.13
N GLU A 733 1.80 -26.93 -21.34
CA GLU A 733 1.03 -27.08 -22.58
C GLU A 733 0.32 -28.42 -22.70
N GLN A 734 0.69 -29.41 -21.88
CA GLN A 734 0.00 -30.70 -21.82
C GLN A 734 -1.16 -30.70 -20.81
N LEU A 735 -1.37 -29.62 -20.05
CA LEU A 735 -2.46 -29.46 -19.09
C LEU A 735 -3.75 -28.94 -19.75
N PRO A 736 -4.93 -29.19 -19.15
CA PRO A 736 -6.17 -28.50 -19.52
C PRO A 736 -6.02 -26.96 -19.40
N PRO A 737 -6.72 -26.16 -20.24
CA PRO A 737 -6.53 -24.70 -20.30
C PRO A 737 -6.62 -23.98 -18.96
N ASP A 738 -7.61 -24.33 -18.13
CA ASP A 738 -7.85 -23.70 -16.84
C ASP A 738 -6.68 -23.97 -15.85
N LYS A 739 -6.10 -25.18 -15.90
CA LYS A 739 -4.95 -25.57 -15.08
C LYS A 739 -3.63 -25.05 -15.64
N ALA A 740 -3.51 -24.98 -16.96
CA ALA A 740 -2.34 -24.41 -17.63
C ALA A 740 -2.18 -22.93 -17.25
N GLN A 741 -3.28 -22.17 -17.19
CA GLN A 741 -3.32 -20.78 -16.73
C GLN A 741 -2.78 -20.61 -15.30
N GLU A 742 -2.99 -21.58 -14.41
CA GLU A 742 -2.55 -21.47 -13.01
C GLU A 742 -1.03 -21.53 -12.83
N HIS A 743 -0.33 -22.24 -13.74
CA HIS A 743 1.11 -22.52 -13.64
C HIS A 743 1.95 -21.87 -14.75
N SER A 744 1.31 -21.17 -15.69
CA SER A 744 1.94 -20.42 -16.79
C SER A 744 2.76 -19.24 -16.27
N LEU A 745 4.01 -19.13 -16.73
CA LEU A 745 4.94 -18.05 -16.43
C LEU A 745 5.07 -17.10 -17.63
N ILE A 746 3.95 -16.50 -18.07
CA ILE A 746 3.94 -15.59 -19.23
C ILE A 746 3.96 -14.15 -18.74
N PHE A 747 5.04 -13.42 -19.06
CA PHE A 747 5.20 -12.00 -18.74
C PHE A 747 5.06 -11.16 -20.00
N ASP A 748 3.98 -10.37 -20.07
CA ASP A 748 3.73 -9.46 -21.17
C ASP A 748 4.57 -8.19 -21.02
N ALA A 749 5.34 -7.86 -22.05
CA ALA A 749 5.89 -6.53 -22.20
C ALA A 749 4.78 -5.54 -22.59
N PRO A 750 4.94 -4.22 -22.32
CA PRO A 750 3.99 -3.21 -22.77
C PRO A 750 3.80 -3.29 -24.29
N GLY A 751 2.59 -3.65 -24.74
CA GLY A 751 2.23 -3.72 -26.17
C GLY A 751 2.20 -5.12 -26.81
N ALA A 752 2.56 -6.19 -26.10
CA ALA A 752 2.38 -7.56 -26.61
C ALA A 752 0.88 -7.96 -26.61
N PRO A 753 0.40 -8.71 -27.62
CA PRO A 753 -0.96 -9.23 -27.62
C PRO A 753 -1.13 -10.20 -26.46
N LYS A 754 -2.07 -9.87 -25.55
CA LYS A 754 -2.36 -10.67 -24.36
C LYS A 754 -2.81 -12.07 -24.77
N LYS A 755 -2.10 -13.10 -24.32
CA LYS A 755 -2.60 -14.47 -24.40
C LYS A 755 -3.68 -14.68 -23.32
N PRO A 756 -4.85 -15.26 -23.64
CA PRO A 756 -5.86 -15.59 -22.66
C PRO A 756 -5.27 -16.52 -21.59
N GLY A 757 -5.39 -16.14 -20.33
CA GLY A 757 -5.04 -16.98 -19.20
C GLY A 757 -3.65 -16.80 -18.56
N ALA A 758 -2.88 -15.76 -18.90
CA ALA A 758 -1.62 -15.48 -18.21
C ALA A 758 -1.85 -14.79 -16.85
N LYS A 759 -1.27 -15.34 -15.76
CA LYS A 759 -1.21 -14.66 -14.46
C LYS A 759 -0.20 -13.51 -14.52
N LYS A 760 -0.57 -12.34 -14.00
CA LYS A 760 0.36 -11.20 -13.92
C LYS A 760 1.27 -11.35 -12.70
N LEU A 761 2.42 -10.67 -12.72
CA LEU A 761 3.33 -10.64 -11.58
C LEU A 761 2.62 -10.14 -10.30
N GLU A 762 1.72 -9.16 -10.41
CA GLU A 762 0.92 -8.65 -9.28
C GLU A 762 0.01 -9.72 -8.65
N ASP A 763 -0.51 -10.65 -9.45
CA ASP A 763 -1.35 -11.75 -8.98
C ASP A 763 -0.51 -12.82 -8.26
N ILE A 764 0.73 -13.03 -8.73
CA ILE A 764 1.70 -13.95 -8.13
C ILE A 764 2.23 -13.38 -6.81
N LEU A 765 2.48 -12.07 -6.74
CA LEU A 765 3.12 -11.36 -5.62
C LEU A 765 2.15 -10.70 -4.62
N SER A 766 0.83 -10.84 -4.78
CA SER A 766 -0.14 -10.15 -3.92
C SER A 766 0.15 -10.39 -2.42
N ALA A 767 -0.09 -9.35 -1.60
CA ALA A 767 0.12 -9.46 -0.16
C ALA A 767 -0.70 -10.61 0.46
N ALA A 768 -1.86 -10.97 -0.12
CA ALA A 768 -2.65 -12.12 0.32
C ALA A 768 -1.96 -13.47 -0.02
N SER A 769 -1.44 -13.66 -1.23
CA SER A 769 -0.83 -14.95 -1.63
C SER A 769 0.44 -15.29 -0.86
N ILE A 770 1.26 -14.30 -0.52
CA ILE A 770 2.51 -14.49 0.25
C ILE A 770 2.23 -14.52 1.76
N ILE A 771 1.31 -13.70 2.28
CA ILE A 771 0.97 -13.69 3.70
C ILE A 771 0.17 -14.95 4.07
N ASP A 772 -0.76 -15.43 3.25
CA ASP A 772 -1.51 -16.66 3.50
C ASP A 772 -0.62 -17.91 3.40
N LEU A 773 0.41 -17.92 2.53
CA LEU A 773 1.43 -18.98 2.47
C LEU A 773 2.37 -18.95 3.68
N ILE A 774 2.77 -17.76 4.13
CA ILE A 774 3.62 -17.59 5.32
C ILE A 774 2.82 -17.90 6.59
N GLN A 775 1.56 -17.46 6.68
CA GLN A 775 0.68 -17.72 7.82
C GLN A 775 0.20 -19.17 7.82
N GLY A 776 -0.09 -19.77 6.67
CA GLY A 776 -0.42 -21.18 6.49
C GLY A 776 0.78 -22.07 6.83
N GLY A 777 1.98 -21.80 6.31
CA GLY A 777 3.19 -22.56 6.65
C GLY A 777 3.67 -22.39 8.09
N VAL A 778 3.41 -21.23 8.73
CA VAL A 778 3.65 -21.01 10.16
C VAL A 778 2.59 -21.71 11.00
N ALA A 779 1.31 -21.65 10.62
CA ALA A 779 0.23 -22.37 11.26
C ALA A 779 0.37 -23.89 11.11
N ASP A 780 0.87 -24.38 9.98
CA ASP A 780 1.18 -25.78 9.71
C ASP A 780 2.42 -26.25 10.47
N ALA A 781 3.40 -25.37 10.70
CA ALA A 781 4.55 -25.65 11.55
C ALA A 781 4.19 -25.61 13.05
N GLU A 782 3.29 -24.72 13.46
CA GLU A 782 2.73 -24.67 14.81
C GLU A 782 1.80 -25.87 15.06
N ALA A 783 0.92 -26.20 14.12
CA ALA A 783 0.07 -27.39 14.14
C ALA A 783 0.87 -28.68 13.99
N ALA A 784 1.98 -28.70 13.25
CA ALA A 784 2.91 -29.83 13.21
C ALA A 784 3.65 -30.02 14.54
N LYS A 785 4.03 -28.92 15.21
CA LYS A 785 4.61 -28.96 16.54
C LYS A 785 3.55 -29.49 17.52
N GLU A 786 2.33 -28.97 17.47
CA GLU A 786 1.21 -29.40 18.30
C GLU A 786 0.82 -30.87 18.01
N ALA A 787 0.78 -31.31 16.75
CA ALA A 787 0.48 -32.68 16.30
C ALA A 787 1.64 -33.67 16.47
N LYS A 788 2.88 -33.21 16.64
CA LYS A 788 4.04 -34.05 17.03
C LYS A 788 4.10 -34.24 18.55
N PHE A 789 3.59 -33.28 19.32
CA PHE A 789 3.43 -33.39 20.77
C PHE A 789 2.06 -34.01 21.17
N ALA A 790 1.05 -33.93 20.31
CA ALA A 790 -0.28 -34.52 20.48
C ALA A 790 -0.22 -36.04 20.71
N PRO A 791 0.50 -36.87 19.93
CA PRO A 791 0.58 -38.30 20.20
C PRO A 791 1.37 -38.64 21.46
N TYR A 792 2.23 -37.77 22.00
CA TYR A 792 2.82 -37.99 23.33
C TYR A 792 1.81 -37.68 24.45
N VAL A 793 0.94 -36.68 24.24
CA VAL A 793 -0.15 -36.30 25.16
C VAL A 793 -1.33 -37.27 25.06
N ASP A 794 -1.64 -37.74 23.86
CA ASP A 794 -2.75 -38.63 23.52
C ASP A 794 -2.36 -40.09 23.73
N ALA A 795 -1.10 -40.51 23.52
CA ALA A 795 -0.65 -41.83 23.99
C ALA A 795 -0.56 -41.89 25.53
N ALA A 796 -0.32 -40.75 26.21
CA ALA A 796 -0.44 -40.68 27.66
C ALA A 796 -1.91 -40.78 28.11
N LYS A 797 -2.85 -40.15 27.39
CA LYS A 797 -4.30 -40.27 27.63
C LYS A 797 -4.86 -41.64 27.23
N GLU A 798 -4.42 -42.24 26.14
CA GLU A 798 -4.82 -43.58 25.68
C GLU A 798 -4.23 -44.66 26.56
N ARG A 799 -2.98 -44.54 27.05
CA ARG A 799 -2.46 -45.45 28.10
C ARG A 799 -3.29 -45.34 29.37
N ALA A 800 -3.72 -44.13 29.74
CA ALA A 800 -4.62 -43.93 30.87
C ALA A 800 -6.03 -44.50 30.61
N ALA A 801 -6.57 -44.37 29.39
CA ALA A 801 -7.90 -44.84 29.00
C ALA A 801 -7.94 -46.38 28.82
N ALA A 802 -6.93 -46.98 28.18
CA ALA A 802 -6.78 -48.42 28.02
C ALA A 802 -6.52 -49.13 29.35
N ALA A 803 -5.76 -48.50 30.28
CA ALA A 803 -5.66 -48.98 31.65
C ALA A 803 -7.03 -48.96 32.37
N THR A 804 -7.86 -47.95 32.11
CA THR A 804 -9.22 -47.82 32.68
C THR A 804 -10.18 -48.87 32.08
N ALA A 805 -10.15 -49.08 30.77
CA ALA A 805 -10.98 -50.08 30.08
C ALA A 805 -10.57 -51.53 30.41
N ARG A 806 -9.27 -51.79 30.57
CA ARG A 806 -8.77 -53.10 31.01
C ARG A 806 -9.18 -53.39 32.46
N MET A 807 -9.24 -52.38 33.33
CA MET A 807 -9.75 -52.54 34.70
C MET A 807 -11.25 -52.85 34.74
N ALA A 808 -12.06 -52.19 33.91
CA ALA A 808 -13.50 -52.47 33.80
C ALA A 808 -13.82 -53.91 33.36
N LYS A 809 -13.00 -54.49 32.46
CA LYS A 809 -13.22 -55.85 31.91
C LYS A 809 -12.90 -56.99 32.88
N GLU A 810 -12.12 -56.73 33.92
CA GLU A 810 -11.75 -57.71 34.96
C GLU A 810 -12.51 -57.45 36.28
N GLY A 811 -13.64 -56.74 36.21
CA GLY A 811 -14.57 -56.55 37.33
C GLY A 811 -14.18 -55.45 38.32
N PHE A 812 -13.28 -54.52 37.94
CA PHE A 812 -13.01 -53.33 38.73
C PHE A 812 -13.89 -52.16 38.27
N VAL A 813 -14.79 -51.72 39.15
CA VAL A 813 -15.72 -50.59 38.90
C VAL A 813 -14.97 -49.28 39.10
N ALA A 814 -14.75 -48.53 38.01
CA ALA A 814 -14.27 -47.15 38.10
C ALA A 814 -15.35 -46.26 38.76
N PRO A 815 -14.98 -45.27 39.60
CA PRO A 815 -15.97 -44.38 40.21
C PRO A 815 -16.78 -43.65 39.14
N PRO A 816 -18.06 -43.36 39.40
CA PRO A 816 -18.94 -42.78 38.40
C PRO A 816 -18.42 -41.41 37.98
N ALA A 817 -18.23 -41.22 36.66
CA ALA A 817 -18.15 -39.88 36.11
C ALA A 817 -19.48 -39.18 36.43
N GLN A 818 -19.45 -38.17 37.29
CA GLN A 818 -20.63 -37.37 37.54
C GLN A 818 -21.11 -36.75 36.22
N PRO A 819 -22.43 -36.73 35.98
CA PRO A 819 -22.99 -36.25 34.71
C PRO A 819 -22.55 -34.81 34.51
N SER A 820 -22.13 -34.46 33.29
CA SER A 820 -21.78 -33.08 32.94
C SER A 820 -23.02 -32.19 33.03
N ALA A 821 -23.29 -31.70 34.23
CA ALA A 821 -24.15 -30.56 34.43
C ALA A 821 -23.36 -29.33 34.00
N LEU A 822 -23.85 -28.73 32.92
CA LEU A 822 -23.67 -27.35 32.50
C LEU A 822 -22.88 -26.45 33.47
N SER A 823 -21.82 -25.82 32.94
CA SER A 823 -21.06 -24.69 33.50
C SER A 823 -19.99 -24.99 34.59
N GLY A 824 -18.91 -25.69 34.25
CA GLY A 824 -17.69 -25.64 35.07
C GLY A 824 -16.64 -26.70 34.72
N GLN A 825 -15.34 -26.34 34.72
CA GLN A 825 -14.24 -27.31 34.61
C GLN A 825 -14.11 -28.12 35.93
N PRO A 826 -13.85 -29.45 35.87
CA PRO A 826 -13.76 -30.29 37.06
C PRO A 826 -12.56 -29.95 37.96
N SER A 827 -12.67 -30.27 39.25
CA SER A 827 -11.68 -29.94 40.27
C SER A 827 -10.47 -30.89 40.22
N MET A 828 -9.32 -30.43 40.72
CA MET A 828 -8.08 -31.20 40.76
C MET A 828 -8.13 -32.34 41.79
N THR A 829 -8.92 -32.18 42.86
CA THR A 829 -9.25 -33.24 43.81
C THR A 829 -10.01 -34.37 43.14
N GLU A 830 -11.02 -34.03 42.34
CA GLU A 830 -11.81 -35.02 41.60
C GLU A 830 -10.92 -35.80 40.62
N LEU A 831 -10.01 -35.11 39.92
CA LEU A 831 -9.05 -35.73 39.00
C LEU A 831 -8.02 -36.63 39.69
N MET A 832 -7.49 -36.21 40.85
CA MET A 832 -6.49 -36.98 41.60
C MET A 832 -7.11 -38.18 42.32
N ASN A 833 -8.33 -38.07 42.84
CA ASN A 833 -9.06 -39.19 43.42
C ASN A 833 -9.37 -40.25 42.35
N LEU A 834 -9.81 -39.84 41.16
CA LEU A 834 -10.03 -40.77 40.04
C LEU A 834 -8.76 -41.54 39.62
N SER A 835 -7.58 -40.95 39.88
CA SER A 835 -6.27 -41.55 39.61
C SER A 835 -5.80 -42.45 40.76
N ALA A 836 -6.11 -42.10 42.00
CA ALA A 836 -5.86 -42.94 43.17
C ALA A 836 -6.71 -44.23 43.13
N ASP A 837 -7.98 -44.11 42.73
CA ASP A 837 -8.89 -45.25 42.60
C ASP A 837 -8.39 -46.25 41.53
N LYS A 838 -7.74 -45.74 40.47
CA LYS A 838 -7.05 -46.57 39.47
C LYS A 838 -5.81 -47.27 40.04
N ALA A 839 -5.04 -46.63 40.92
CA ALA A 839 -3.88 -47.27 41.55
C ALA A 839 -4.30 -48.44 42.47
N GLU A 840 -5.41 -48.32 43.18
CA GLU A 840 -5.98 -49.41 44.01
C GLU A 840 -6.60 -50.52 43.17
N ALA A 841 -7.29 -50.19 42.08
CA ALA A 841 -7.84 -51.19 41.18
C ALA A 841 -6.74 -52.00 40.45
N ILE A 842 -5.55 -51.42 40.24
CA ILE A 842 -4.37 -52.16 39.75
C ILE A 842 -3.83 -53.11 40.82
N ARG A 843 -3.71 -52.64 42.08
CA ARG A 843 -3.28 -53.48 43.23
C ARG A 843 -4.16 -54.71 43.39
N ASP A 844 -5.47 -54.51 43.47
CA ASP A 844 -6.42 -55.60 43.72
C ASP A 844 -6.48 -56.60 42.56
N LYS A 845 -6.25 -56.12 41.33
CA LYS A 845 -6.14 -56.96 40.14
C LYS A 845 -4.87 -57.82 40.13
N MET A 846 -3.74 -57.26 40.56
CA MET A 846 -2.50 -58.02 40.75
C MET A 846 -2.62 -59.05 41.88
N GLY A 847 -3.36 -58.71 42.94
CA GLY A 847 -3.68 -59.62 44.06
C GLY A 847 -4.46 -60.84 43.60
N LYS A 848 -5.54 -60.65 42.82
CA LYS A 848 -6.36 -61.76 42.28
C LYS A 848 -5.61 -62.67 41.30
N MET A 849 -4.55 -62.17 40.65
CA MET A 849 -3.68 -62.96 39.76
C MET A 849 -2.50 -63.63 40.46
N GLY A 850 -2.41 -63.56 41.79
CA GLY A 850 -1.36 -64.25 42.57
C GLY A 850 0.06 -63.70 42.36
N SER A 851 0.20 -62.51 41.78
CA SER A 851 1.50 -61.88 41.45
C SER A 851 1.79 -60.63 42.28
N LEU A 852 0.96 -60.35 43.31
CA LEU A 852 1.14 -59.20 44.19
C LEU A 852 2.12 -59.54 45.32
N THR A 853 3.32 -58.98 45.25
CA THR A 853 4.27 -59.03 46.35
C THR A 853 3.91 -57.97 47.41
N PRO A 854 4.21 -58.21 48.70
CA PRO A 854 3.86 -57.28 49.79
C PRO A 854 4.42 -55.86 49.59
N GLU A 855 5.59 -55.74 48.96
CA GLU A 855 6.20 -54.44 48.61
C GLU A 855 5.47 -53.72 47.48
N ALA A 856 4.99 -54.44 46.47
CA ALA A 856 4.21 -53.86 45.39
C ALA A 856 2.83 -53.40 45.89
N GLU A 857 2.23 -54.18 46.79
CA GLU A 857 0.99 -53.81 47.48
C GLU A 857 1.17 -52.54 48.33
N ALA A 858 2.22 -52.48 49.15
CA ALA A 858 2.52 -51.31 49.97
C ALA A 858 2.80 -50.04 49.12
N LYS A 859 3.49 -50.18 47.98
CA LYS A 859 3.74 -49.05 47.05
C LYS A 859 2.48 -48.55 46.37
N LEU A 860 1.61 -49.44 45.90
CA LEU A 860 0.35 -49.04 45.26
C LEU A 860 -0.61 -48.42 46.27
N ASN A 861 -0.66 -48.95 47.50
CA ASN A 861 -1.40 -48.37 48.62
C ASN A 861 -0.88 -46.99 48.99
N GLY A 862 0.44 -46.85 49.13
CA GLY A 862 1.07 -45.56 49.43
C GLY A 862 0.84 -44.53 48.32
N LEU A 863 0.87 -44.95 47.05
CA LEU A 863 0.61 -44.10 45.91
C LEU A 863 -0.85 -43.62 45.88
N ALA A 864 -1.81 -44.52 46.07
CA ALA A 864 -3.22 -44.16 46.14
C ALA A 864 -3.51 -43.21 47.29
N ALA A 865 -3.02 -43.52 48.50
CA ALA A 865 -3.18 -42.67 49.67
C ALA A 865 -2.58 -41.27 49.45
N LYS A 866 -1.39 -41.20 48.83
CA LYS A 866 -0.73 -39.92 48.52
C LYS A 866 -1.51 -39.11 47.49
N LEU A 867 -2.02 -39.75 46.43
CA LEU A 867 -2.82 -39.09 45.40
C LEU A 867 -4.14 -38.55 45.98
N ARG A 868 -4.84 -39.31 46.83
CA ARG A 868 -6.06 -38.82 47.51
C ARG A 868 -5.77 -37.68 48.49
N ALA A 869 -4.61 -37.68 49.15
CA ALA A 869 -4.20 -36.57 50.00
C ALA A 869 -3.78 -35.31 49.22
N THR A 870 -3.23 -35.47 48.01
CA THR A 870 -2.69 -34.35 47.20
C THR A 870 -3.78 -33.60 46.44
N GLY A 871 -4.86 -34.28 46.05
CA GLY A 871 -6.00 -33.67 45.36
C GLY A 871 -6.56 -32.43 46.08
N PRO A 872 -6.98 -32.54 47.36
CA PRO A 872 -7.51 -31.43 48.15
C PRO A 872 -6.50 -30.27 48.30
N GLN A 873 -5.20 -30.57 48.42
CA GLN A 873 -4.15 -29.54 48.50
C GLN A 873 -4.00 -28.77 47.19
N LEU A 874 -4.08 -29.45 46.04
CA LEU A 874 -3.96 -28.81 44.73
C LEU A 874 -5.19 -27.97 44.40
N ASP A 875 -6.38 -28.40 44.81
CA ASP A 875 -7.57 -27.54 44.70
C ASP A 875 -7.52 -26.37 45.65
N ALA A 876 -7.04 -26.54 46.87
CA ALA A 876 -6.80 -25.43 47.80
C ALA A 876 -5.79 -24.44 47.23
N GLN A 877 -4.68 -24.90 46.64
CA GLN A 877 -3.70 -24.04 45.95
C GLN A 877 -4.25 -23.38 44.69
N LYS A 878 -5.09 -24.07 43.92
CA LYS A 878 -5.75 -23.50 42.74
C LYS A 878 -6.80 -22.48 43.15
N ALA A 879 -7.52 -22.71 44.24
CA ALA A 879 -8.44 -21.77 44.84
C ALA A 879 -7.70 -20.54 45.41
N GLU A 880 -6.57 -20.74 46.09
CA GLU A 880 -5.66 -19.67 46.53
C GLU A 880 -5.09 -18.89 45.36
N GLY A 881 -4.60 -19.55 44.32
CA GLY A 881 -4.06 -18.92 43.11
C GLY A 881 -5.12 -18.16 42.33
N LYS A 882 -6.37 -18.66 42.30
CA LYS A 882 -7.51 -17.97 41.68
C LYS A 882 -8.02 -16.82 42.55
N ALA A 883 -7.94 -16.94 43.88
CA ALA A 883 -8.18 -15.85 44.82
C ALA A 883 -7.09 -14.77 44.71
N ALA A 884 -5.83 -15.15 44.51
CA ALA A 884 -4.70 -14.24 44.28
C ALA A 884 -4.78 -13.54 42.91
N LEU A 885 -5.25 -14.22 41.86
CA LEU A 885 -5.54 -13.62 40.54
C LEU A 885 -6.77 -12.70 40.58
N LYS A 886 -7.81 -13.04 41.36
CA LYS A 886 -8.93 -12.12 41.64
C LYS A 886 -8.49 -10.93 42.51
N ALA A 887 -7.51 -11.14 43.38
CA ALA A 887 -6.88 -10.10 44.20
C ALA A 887 -5.74 -9.36 43.48
N PHE A 888 -5.47 -9.66 42.19
CA PHE A 888 -4.47 -8.95 41.40
C PHE A 888 -4.93 -7.51 41.18
N GLN A 889 -4.51 -6.65 42.11
CA GLN A 889 -4.59 -5.22 41.99
C GLN A 889 -3.47 -4.77 41.05
N LEU A 890 -3.81 -3.86 40.14
CA LEU A 890 -2.82 -3.17 39.34
C LEU A 890 -1.79 -2.57 40.33
N LEU A 891 -0.50 -2.84 40.12
CA LEU A 891 0.56 -2.27 40.96
C LEU A 891 0.36 -0.74 41.03
N PRO A 892 0.48 -0.10 42.21
CA PRO A 892 0.19 1.32 42.39
C PRO A 892 0.88 2.23 41.39
N GLU A 893 2.11 1.88 40.98
CA GLU A 893 2.90 2.61 39.99
C GLU A 893 2.28 2.59 38.59
N HIS A 894 1.76 1.44 38.13
CA HIS A 894 1.06 1.33 36.85
C HIS A 894 -0.32 2.00 36.89
N ALA A 895 -0.98 1.97 38.05
CA ALA A 895 -2.26 2.68 38.24
C ALA A 895 -2.05 4.20 38.24
N GLN A 896 -0.96 4.69 38.86
CA GLN A 896 -0.53 6.08 38.79
C GLN A 896 -0.12 6.51 37.38
N ALA A 897 0.58 5.65 36.63
CA ALA A 897 0.96 5.94 35.25
C ALA A 897 -0.27 6.10 34.33
N LEU A 898 -1.26 5.22 34.48
CA LEU A 898 -2.54 5.30 33.75
C LEU A 898 -3.36 6.52 34.19
N ALA A 899 -3.42 6.81 35.50
CA ALA A 899 -4.10 7.99 36.02
C ALA A 899 -3.44 9.31 35.56
N LYS A 900 -2.10 9.37 35.50
CA LYS A 900 -1.35 10.50 34.90
C LYS A 900 -1.65 10.68 33.41
N ALA A 901 -1.96 9.60 32.69
CA ALA A 901 -2.39 9.63 31.30
C ALA A 901 -3.89 9.90 31.13
N GLY A 902 -4.63 10.21 32.20
CA GLY A 902 -6.06 10.49 32.17
C GLY A 902 -6.96 9.25 31.96
N LEU A 903 -6.42 8.05 32.18
CA LEU A 903 -7.15 6.78 32.03
C LEU A 903 -7.44 6.18 33.41
N ASP A 904 -8.71 5.97 33.72
CA ASP A 904 -9.13 5.28 34.94
C ASP A 904 -8.96 3.76 34.77
N PRO A 905 -8.06 3.10 35.52
CA PRO A 905 -7.87 1.67 35.44
C PRO A 905 -9.12 0.84 35.76
N ALA A 906 -10.04 1.37 36.57
CA ALA A 906 -11.29 0.69 36.91
C ALA A 906 -12.23 0.61 35.70
N LYS A 907 -12.24 1.66 34.86
CA LYS A 907 -13.06 1.74 33.64
C LYS A 907 -12.53 0.90 32.49
N LEU A 908 -11.24 0.55 32.49
CA LEU A 908 -10.64 -0.33 31.49
C LEU A 908 -11.12 -1.79 31.58
N ARG A 909 -11.53 -2.22 32.77
CA ARG A 909 -12.12 -3.56 32.97
C ARG A 909 -13.55 -3.59 32.42
N PRO A 910 -14.03 -4.73 31.89
CA PRO A 910 -15.42 -4.87 31.46
C PRO A 910 -16.37 -4.51 32.61
N GLN A 911 -17.26 -3.56 32.37
CA GLN A 911 -18.23 -3.11 33.35
C GLN A 911 -19.39 -4.08 33.47
N LYS A 912 -20.01 -4.11 34.65
CA LYS A 912 -21.21 -4.92 34.88
C LYS A 912 -22.45 -4.22 34.30
N PRO A 913 -23.47 -4.98 33.84
CA PRO A 913 -24.70 -4.39 33.33
C PRO A 913 -25.42 -3.52 34.35
N GLU A 914 -25.32 -3.82 35.66
CA GLU A 914 -25.96 -3.00 36.70
C GLU A 914 -25.41 -1.57 36.74
N LEU A 915 -24.11 -1.38 36.46
CA LEU A 915 -23.50 -0.04 36.42
C LEU A 915 -24.03 0.77 35.23
N VAL A 916 -24.16 0.15 34.06
CA VAL A 916 -24.69 0.80 32.86
C VAL A 916 -26.15 1.21 33.05
N LEU A 917 -26.95 0.32 33.65
CA LEU A 917 -28.35 0.60 33.98
C LEU A 917 -28.49 1.67 35.09
N ALA A 918 -27.56 1.70 36.05
CA ALA A 918 -27.51 2.75 37.07
C ALA A 918 -27.15 4.11 36.46
N ALA A 919 -26.19 4.14 35.53
CA ALA A 919 -25.78 5.35 34.82
C ALA A 919 -26.91 5.89 33.95
N ALA A 920 -27.64 5.03 33.23
CA ALA A 920 -28.85 5.42 32.49
C ALA A 920 -29.93 6.05 33.37
N LYS A 921 -30.05 5.62 34.62
CA LYS A 921 -31.00 6.16 35.61
C LYS A 921 -30.49 7.43 36.33
N GLY A 922 -29.29 7.92 35.98
CA GLY A 922 -28.68 9.08 36.63
C GLY A 922 -28.34 8.86 38.10
N GLN A 923 -28.08 7.62 38.51
CA GLN A 923 -27.72 7.33 39.91
C GLN A 923 -26.36 7.94 40.26
N ALA A 924 -26.28 8.62 41.40
CA ALA A 924 -25.07 9.29 41.85
C ALA A 924 -23.89 8.30 41.96
N GLY A 925 -22.79 8.59 41.25
CA GLY A 925 -21.59 7.75 41.22
C GLY A 925 -21.54 6.68 40.13
N ALA A 926 -22.61 6.53 39.32
CA ALA A 926 -22.61 5.64 38.17
C ALA A 926 -22.17 6.37 36.90
N ASP A 927 -20.90 6.20 36.50
CA ASP A 927 -20.29 6.83 35.33
C ASP A 927 -19.66 5.78 34.39
N VAL A 928 -20.11 5.77 33.14
CA VAL A 928 -19.66 4.83 32.09
C VAL A 928 -18.89 5.52 30.96
N THR A 929 -18.56 6.80 31.09
CA THR A 929 -17.70 7.52 30.13
C THR A 929 -16.31 6.88 30.09
N GLY A 930 -15.79 6.59 28.91
CA GLY A 930 -14.48 5.92 28.74
C GLY A 930 -14.46 4.43 29.15
N ALA A 931 -15.60 3.85 29.52
CA ALA A 931 -15.66 2.50 30.05
C ALA A 931 -15.58 1.42 28.96
N THR A 932 -15.07 0.24 29.32
CA THR A 932 -15.14 -0.97 28.50
C THR A 932 -16.47 -1.70 28.76
N ILE A 933 -17.31 -1.79 27.73
CA ILE A 933 -18.60 -2.48 27.76
C ILE A 933 -18.55 -3.60 26.73
N LYS A 934 -18.69 -4.85 27.18
CA LYS A 934 -18.40 -6.00 26.32
C LYS A 934 -19.30 -7.19 26.65
N ASP A 935 -19.79 -7.85 25.60
CA ASP A 935 -20.58 -9.09 25.67
C ASP A 935 -21.84 -8.94 26.57
N LEU A 936 -22.51 -7.78 26.53
CA LEU A 936 -23.71 -7.48 27.32
C LEU A 936 -24.96 -7.36 26.44
N ASP A 937 -26.11 -7.69 27.02
CA ASP A 937 -27.42 -7.57 26.38
C ASP A 937 -28.25 -6.46 27.04
N PHE A 938 -28.59 -5.46 26.23
CA PHE A 938 -29.45 -4.32 26.60
C PHE A 938 -30.71 -4.25 25.75
N SER A 939 -31.08 -5.35 25.08
CA SER A 939 -32.22 -5.40 24.17
C SER A 939 -33.51 -4.95 24.88
N GLY A 940 -34.24 -4.01 24.27
CA GLY A 940 -35.48 -3.43 24.81
C GLY A 940 -35.33 -2.57 26.07
N GLN A 941 -34.11 -2.34 26.57
CA GLN A 941 -33.87 -1.49 27.74
C GLN A 941 -34.01 0.00 27.40
N ASP A 942 -34.21 0.81 28.44
CA ASP A 942 -34.18 2.27 28.33
C ASP A 942 -32.84 2.82 28.81
N LEU A 943 -32.06 3.33 27.86
CA LEU A 943 -30.76 3.97 28.04
C LEU A 943 -30.78 5.40 27.47
N SER A 944 -31.94 6.05 27.44
CA SER A 944 -32.10 7.39 26.86
C SER A 944 -31.21 8.40 27.60
N GLY A 945 -30.52 9.27 26.84
CA GLY A 945 -29.61 10.28 27.37
C GLY A 945 -28.31 9.76 27.98
N ILE A 946 -28.02 8.46 27.90
CA ILE A 946 -26.79 7.88 28.47
C ILE A 946 -25.54 8.51 27.84
N ASP A 947 -24.51 8.71 28.67
CA ASP A 947 -23.21 9.18 28.23
C ASP A 947 -22.23 8.03 28.04
N PHE A 948 -22.09 7.58 26.79
CA PHE A 948 -21.11 6.60 26.33
C PHE A 948 -19.87 7.26 25.70
N SER A 949 -19.61 8.54 25.95
CA SER A 949 -18.48 9.23 25.36
C SER A 949 -17.16 8.50 25.70
N LYS A 950 -16.30 8.29 24.69
CA LYS A 950 -15.02 7.57 24.77
C LYS A 950 -15.12 6.09 25.15
N ALA A 951 -16.33 5.54 25.26
CA ALA A 951 -16.52 4.15 25.64
C ALA A 951 -16.01 3.18 24.56
N ARG A 952 -15.56 2.01 24.99
CA ARG A 952 -15.22 0.89 24.09
C ARG A 952 -16.31 -0.16 24.20
N ILE A 953 -17.17 -0.21 23.19
CA ILE A 953 -18.34 -1.07 23.16
C ILE A 953 -18.12 -2.17 22.12
N SER A 954 -18.15 -3.43 22.55
CA SER A 954 -17.96 -4.54 21.62
C SER A 954 -18.90 -5.70 21.88
N LYS A 955 -19.43 -6.28 20.79
CA LYS A 955 -20.28 -7.49 20.84
C LYS A 955 -21.48 -7.36 21.78
N CYS A 956 -22.06 -6.17 21.89
CA CYS A 956 -23.23 -5.92 22.71
C CYS A 956 -24.52 -5.95 21.86
N LEU A 957 -25.63 -6.32 22.49
CA LEU A 957 -26.95 -6.36 21.87
C LEU A 957 -27.77 -5.15 22.33
N PHE A 958 -28.13 -4.27 21.39
CA PHE A 958 -28.95 -3.06 21.58
C PHE A 958 -30.26 -3.14 20.78
N LYS A 959 -30.77 -4.35 20.53
CA LYS A 959 -31.94 -4.55 19.68
C LYS A 959 -33.18 -3.92 20.32
N GLY A 960 -33.80 -2.97 19.62
CA GLY A 960 -34.96 -2.24 20.12
C GLY A 960 -34.71 -1.42 21.40
N THR A 961 -33.46 -1.16 21.76
CA THR A 961 -33.10 -0.33 22.93
C THR A 961 -33.43 1.14 22.66
N LYS A 962 -33.85 1.87 23.70
CA LYS A 962 -34.01 3.33 23.63
C LYS A 962 -32.68 4.00 24.00
N LEU A 963 -32.12 4.75 23.07
CA LEU A 963 -30.87 5.51 23.15
C LEU A 963 -31.08 6.96 22.69
N ALA A 964 -32.33 7.46 22.74
CA ALA A 964 -32.65 8.81 22.30
C ALA A 964 -31.81 9.83 23.10
N GLY A 965 -31.15 10.74 22.39
CA GLY A 965 -30.26 11.74 22.98
C GLY A 965 -28.96 11.19 23.59
N ALA A 966 -28.61 9.93 23.36
CA ALA A 966 -27.36 9.36 23.87
C ALA A 966 -26.12 10.10 23.33
N ARG A 967 -25.08 10.20 24.16
CA ARG A 967 -23.78 10.75 23.76
C ARG A 967 -22.81 9.62 23.45
N LEU A 968 -22.37 9.54 22.20
CA LEU A 968 -21.44 8.53 21.70
C LEU A 968 -20.14 9.17 21.21
N ASP A 969 -19.83 10.38 21.70
CA ASP A 969 -18.68 11.18 21.27
C ASP A 969 -17.38 10.38 21.50
N GLU A 970 -16.56 10.20 20.47
CA GLU A 970 -15.31 9.41 20.50
C GLU A 970 -15.49 7.94 20.91
N ALA A 971 -16.71 7.40 20.88
CA ALA A 971 -16.95 6.01 21.19
C ALA A 971 -16.42 5.08 20.07
N MET A 972 -15.86 3.94 20.48
CA MET A 972 -15.42 2.87 19.59
C MET A 972 -16.37 1.69 19.70
N ILE A 973 -17.14 1.45 18.63
CA ILE A 973 -18.22 0.47 18.60
C ILE A 973 -17.90 -0.58 17.54
N GLN A 974 -17.78 -1.84 17.97
CA GLN A 974 -17.47 -2.95 17.06
C GLN A 974 -18.39 -4.16 17.27
N GLY A 975 -18.95 -4.69 16.18
CA GLY A 975 -19.68 -5.96 16.23
C GLY A 975 -20.96 -5.90 17.07
N CYS A 976 -21.59 -4.72 17.17
CA CYS A 976 -22.80 -4.53 17.99
C CYS A 976 -24.06 -4.55 17.12
N ASP A 977 -25.18 -4.93 17.73
CA ASP A 977 -26.49 -5.01 17.06
C ASP A 977 -27.45 -3.92 17.58
N PHE A 978 -27.68 -2.88 16.79
CA PHE A 978 -28.62 -1.78 17.03
C PHE A 978 -29.91 -1.94 16.21
N THR A 979 -30.25 -3.14 15.75
CA THR A 979 -31.43 -3.35 14.91
C THR A 979 -32.69 -2.83 15.58
N GLY A 980 -33.37 -1.89 14.93
CA GLY A 980 -34.58 -1.24 15.44
C GLY A 980 -34.39 -0.38 16.70
N ALA A 981 -33.16 -0.04 17.08
CA ALA A 981 -32.89 0.84 18.21
C ALA A 981 -33.32 2.28 17.92
N ASP A 982 -33.73 3.01 18.96
CA ASP A 982 -34.01 4.45 18.87
C ASP A 982 -32.77 5.24 19.30
N VAL A 983 -32.00 5.74 18.34
CA VAL A 983 -30.77 6.52 18.53
C VAL A 983 -30.98 7.97 18.05
N SER A 984 -32.25 8.43 18.08
CA SER A 984 -32.62 9.76 17.59
C SER A 984 -32.02 10.88 18.44
N GLY A 985 -31.60 11.96 17.78
CA GLY A 985 -30.96 13.10 18.45
C GLY A 985 -29.61 12.79 19.13
N ALA A 986 -29.01 11.63 18.85
CA ALA A 986 -27.74 11.25 19.46
C ALA A 986 -26.55 12.07 18.92
N SER A 987 -25.53 12.21 19.77
CA SER A 987 -24.26 12.84 19.41
C SER A 987 -23.24 11.80 18.97
N LEU A 988 -22.74 11.91 17.73
CA LEU A 988 -21.85 10.95 17.07
C LEU A 988 -20.48 11.54 16.70
N HIS A 989 -20.01 12.57 17.42
CA HIS A 989 -18.76 13.25 17.10
C HIS A 989 -17.59 12.28 17.24
N ARG A 990 -16.82 12.07 16.16
CA ARG A 990 -15.65 11.17 16.10
C ARG A 990 -15.95 9.73 16.52
N THR A 991 -17.20 9.30 16.40
CA THR A 991 -17.60 7.92 16.69
C THR A 991 -17.14 6.99 15.58
N VAL A 992 -16.65 5.81 15.95
CA VAL A 992 -16.27 4.75 15.00
C VAL A 992 -17.21 3.56 15.17
N LEU A 993 -17.98 3.26 14.12
CA LEU A 993 -18.90 2.13 14.02
C LEU A 993 -18.36 1.14 12.98
N LYS A 994 -17.87 -0.01 13.46
CA LYS A 994 -17.32 -1.05 12.59
C LYS A 994 -18.08 -2.36 12.74
N GLU A 995 -18.33 -3.03 11.62
CA GLU A 995 -18.92 -4.39 11.62
C GLU A 995 -20.23 -4.46 12.44
N SER A 996 -21.03 -3.41 12.44
CA SER A 996 -22.22 -3.28 13.29
C SER A 996 -23.51 -3.30 12.47
N LEU A 997 -24.61 -3.72 13.09
CA LEU A 997 -25.94 -3.78 12.47
C LEU A 997 -26.77 -2.60 12.97
N LEU A 998 -27.20 -1.72 12.07
CA LEU A 998 -28.09 -0.57 12.34
C LEU A 998 -29.36 -0.65 11.49
N ASP A 999 -29.75 -1.86 11.08
CA ASP A 999 -30.91 -2.06 10.23
C ASP A 999 -32.17 -1.55 10.94
N LYS A 1000 -32.96 -0.72 10.24
CA LYS A 1000 -34.19 -0.09 10.75
C LYS A 1000 -33.99 0.76 12.02
N ALA A 1001 -32.76 1.12 12.37
CA ALA A 1001 -32.49 2.00 13.50
C ALA A 1001 -32.99 3.43 13.18
N ASN A 1002 -33.49 4.12 14.20
CA ASN A 1002 -33.90 5.52 14.11
C ASN A 1002 -32.73 6.41 14.53
N LEU A 1003 -32.08 7.10 13.60
CA LEU A 1003 -31.02 8.09 13.84
C LEU A 1003 -31.47 9.51 13.44
N ARG A 1004 -32.78 9.76 13.43
CA ARG A 1004 -33.35 11.05 13.02
C ARG A 1004 -32.80 12.17 13.91
N GLY A 1005 -32.37 13.27 13.29
CA GLY A 1005 -31.80 14.42 13.99
C GLY A 1005 -30.45 14.18 14.68
N ALA A 1006 -29.78 13.05 14.41
CA ALA A 1006 -28.44 12.82 14.95
C ALA A 1006 -27.43 13.86 14.42
N VAL A 1007 -26.46 14.22 15.26
CA VAL A 1007 -25.45 15.22 14.96
C VAL A 1007 -24.05 14.62 15.13
N GLY A 1008 -23.15 14.88 14.18
CA GLY A 1008 -21.79 14.36 14.28
C GLY A 1008 -20.81 15.02 13.32
N GLU A 1009 -19.56 15.17 13.79
CA GLU A 1009 -18.41 15.54 12.98
C GLU A 1009 -17.40 14.39 12.99
N MET A 1010 -16.82 14.04 11.83
CA MET A 1010 -15.82 12.97 11.67
C MET A 1010 -16.32 11.57 12.10
N THR A 1011 -17.61 11.27 11.92
CA THR A 1011 -18.15 9.94 12.17
C THR A 1011 -17.68 8.94 11.11
N ILE A 1012 -17.22 7.76 11.52
CA ILE A 1012 -16.75 6.70 10.63
C ILE A 1012 -17.66 5.49 10.75
N ILE A 1013 -18.23 5.04 9.64
CA ILE A 1013 -19.07 3.84 9.53
C ILE A 1013 -18.45 2.92 8.48
N GLN A 1014 -17.98 1.74 8.91
CA GLN A 1014 -17.26 0.81 8.05
C GLN A 1014 -17.75 -0.62 8.18
N LYS A 1015 -17.99 -1.28 7.04
CA LYS A 1015 -18.43 -2.68 6.99
C LYS A 1015 -19.69 -2.94 7.82
N SER A 1016 -20.58 -1.94 7.89
CA SER A 1016 -21.79 -1.99 8.71
C SER A 1016 -23.04 -2.09 7.82
N SER A 1017 -24.16 -2.48 8.42
CA SER A 1017 -25.46 -2.51 7.73
C SER A 1017 -26.34 -1.37 8.24
N LEU A 1018 -26.90 -0.58 7.33
CA LEU A 1018 -27.84 0.53 7.60
C LEU A 1018 -29.10 0.38 6.74
N LYS A 1019 -29.55 -0.85 6.53
CA LYS A 1019 -30.70 -1.10 5.66
C LYS A 1019 -31.95 -0.52 6.29
N GLU A 1020 -32.69 0.27 5.51
CA GLU A 1020 -33.91 0.97 5.96
C GLU A 1020 -33.72 1.84 7.22
N ALA A 1021 -32.48 2.22 7.55
CA ALA A 1021 -32.22 3.10 8.69
C ALA A 1021 -32.71 4.53 8.38
N ASP A 1022 -33.15 5.24 9.42
CA ASP A 1022 -33.67 6.61 9.28
C ASP A 1022 -32.66 7.64 9.78
N LEU A 1023 -31.98 8.32 8.86
CA LEU A 1023 -31.06 9.43 9.10
C LEU A 1023 -31.68 10.77 8.65
N SER A 1024 -33.01 10.86 8.60
CA SER A 1024 -33.68 12.10 8.20
C SER A 1024 -33.34 13.24 9.17
N GLU A 1025 -33.20 14.46 8.66
CA GLU A 1025 -32.89 15.67 9.44
C GLU A 1025 -31.59 15.63 10.25
N CYS A 1026 -30.67 14.70 9.92
CA CYS A 1026 -29.35 14.66 10.56
C CYS A 1026 -28.45 15.83 10.11
N ASP A 1027 -27.46 16.16 10.93
CA ASP A 1027 -26.37 17.07 10.60
C ASP A 1027 -25.04 16.34 10.74
N LEU A 1028 -24.50 15.87 9.62
CA LEU A 1028 -23.25 15.09 9.58
C LEU A 1028 -22.19 15.79 8.73
N LYS A 1029 -21.08 16.14 9.39
CA LYS A 1029 -19.92 16.80 8.78
C LYS A 1029 -18.74 15.84 8.75
N GLN A 1030 -18.05 15.76 7.61
CA GLN A 1030 -16.89 14.89 7.42
C GLN A 1030 -17.17 13.41 7.73
N ALA A 1031 -18.40 12.96 7.49
CA ALA A 1031 -18.77 11.57 7.73
C ALA A 1031 -18.21 10.67 6.63
N VAL A 1032 -17.68 9.50 7.03
CA VAL A 1032 -17.12 8.50 6.11
C VAL A 1032 -17.89 7.20 6.26
N VAL A 1033 -18.62 6.84 5.20
CA VAL A 1033 -19.40 5.60 5.12
C VAL A 1033 -18.81 4.72 4.02
N GLN A 1034 -18.21 3.59 4.39
CA GLN A 1034 -17.48 2.73 3.44
C GLN A 1034 -17.85 1.26 3.58
N HIS A 1035 -17.90 0.55 2.44
CA HIS A 1035 -18.15 -0.89 2.40
C HIS A 1035 -19.40 -1.32 3.18
N SER A 1036 -20.43 -0.48 3.19
CA SER A 1036 -21.62 -0.63 4.03
C SER A 1036 -22.87 -0.85 3.18
N ALA A 1037 -23.85 -1.58 3.72
CA ALA A 1037 -25.13 -1.81 3.06
C ALA A 1037 -26.09 -0.65 3.39
N LEU A 1038 -26.56 0.07 2.38
CA LEU A 1038 -27.34 1.31 2.50
C LEU A 1038 -28.71 1.21 1.80
N ALA A 1039 -29.16 0.00 1.49
CA ALA A 1039 -30.42 -0.22 0.77
C ALA A 1039 -31.61 0.36 1.56
N GLY A 1040 -32.42 1.19 0.91
CA GLY A 1040 -33.57 1.86 1.51
C GLY A 1040 -33.24 2.92 2.57
N LEU A 1041 -31.98 3.37 2.67
CA LEU A 1041 -31.57 4.40 3.62
C LEU A 1041 -32.35 5.71 3.40
N LYS A 1042 -32.78 6.34 4.51
CA LYS A 1042 -33.49 7.63 4.48
C LYS A 1042 -32.58 8.75 4.94
N LEU A 1043 -32.45 9.78 4.11
CA LEU A 1043 -31.68 11.01 4.31
C LEU A 1043 -32.54 12.25 4.03
N THR A 1044 -33.86 12.15 4.18
CA THR A 1044 -34.80 13.23 3.90
C THR A 1044 -34.46 14.46 4.74
N ASN A 1045 -34.33 15.63 4.12
CA ASN A 1045 -33.95 16.90 4.76
C ASN A 1045 -32.62 16.85 5.56
N ALA A 1046 -31.72 15.91 5.25
CA ALA A 1046 -30.41 15.82 5.90
C ALA A 1046 -29.47 16.97 5.47
N ARG A 1047 -28.55 17.34 6.36
CA ARG A 1047 -27.47 18.31 6.11
C ARG A 1047 -26.13 17.57 6.14
N LEU A 1048 -25.49 17.49 4.98
CA LEU A 1048 -24.24 16.77 4.80
C LEU A 1048 -23.17 17.72 4.27
N ALA A 1049 -22.03 17.78 4.96
CA ALA A 1049 -20.89 18.60 4.52
C ALA A 1049 -19.59 17.80 4.56
N LEU A 1050 -18.79 17.85 3.49
CA LEU A 1050 -17.49 17.15 3.38
C LEU A 1050 -17.58 15.62 3.58
N SER A 1051 -18.75 15.03 3.37
CA SER A 1051 -19.02 13.62 3.65
C SER A 1051 -18.82 12.72 2.42
N VAL A 1052 -18.36 11.49 2.65
CA VAL A 1052 -18.02 10.49 1.61
C VAL A 1052 -18.78 9.19 1.84
N PHE A 1053 -19.45 8.72 0.78
CA PHE A 1053 -20.09 7.42 0.71
C PHE A 1053 -19.39 6.60 -0.37
N SER A 1054 -18.74 5.48 -0.01
CA SER A 1054 -18.03 4.65 -0.99
C SER A 1054 -18.25 3.15 -0.87
N ASP A 1055 -18.23 2.50 -2.02
CA ASP A 1055 -18.23 1.03 -2.16
C ASP A 1055 -19.41 0.37 -1.43
N GLY A 1056 -20.62 0.92 -1.60
CA GLY A 1056 -21.85 0.48 -0.93
C GLY A 1056 -23.06 0.37 -1.87
N ASP A 1057 -23.99 -0.50 -1.51
CA ASP A 1057 -25.29 -0.63 -2.18
C ASP A 1057 -26.30 0.32 -1.55
N ALA A 1058 -26.68 1.37 -2.28
CA ALA A 1058 -27.64 2.39 -1.89
C ALA A 1058 -28.94 2.33 -2.73
N THR A 1059 -29.32 1.12 -3.14
CA THR A 1059 -30.58 0.87 -3.85
C THR A 1059 -31.78 1.41 -3.07
N GLY A 1060 -32.63 2.20 -3.72
CA GLY A 1060 -33.85 2.77 -3.13
C GLY A 1060 -33.60 3.84 -2.06
N LEU A 1061 -32.40 4.41 -1.98
CA LEU A 1061 -32.09 5.52 -1.07
C LEU A 1061 -32.99 6.74 -1.35
N THR A 1062 -33.43 7.42 -0.29
CA THR A 1062 -34.25 8.64 -0.36
C THR A 1062 -33.53 9.81 0.30
N ALA A 1063 -33.17 10.84 -0.47
CA ALA A 1063 -32.48 12.04 -0.01
C ALA A 1063 -33.25 13.32 -0.39
N ASP A 1064 -34.57 13.24 -0.45
CA ASP A 1064 -35.41 14.34 -0.90
C ASP A 1064 -35.29 15.55 0.07
N GLY A 1065 -35.13 16.75 -0.49
CA GLY A 1065 -34.94 17.99 0.28
C GLY A 1065 -33.59 18.12 1.00
N ALA A 1066 -32.66 17.16 0.82
CA ALA A 1066 -31.36 17.21 1.48
C ALA A 1066 -30.44 18.32 0.93
N ARG A 1067 -29.49 18.76 1.77
CA ARG A 1067 -28.43 19.69 1.41
C ARG A 1067 -27.07 19.00 1.43
N PHE A 1068 -26.36 19.08 0.29
CA PHE A 1068 -25.03 18.54 0.13
C PHE A 1068 -24.00 19.64 -0.10
N GLU A 1069 -23.00 19.74 0.77
CA GLU A 1069 -21.88 20.67 0.63
C GLU A 1069 -20.57 19.87 0.51
N LYS A 1070 -19.94 19.90 -0.66
CA LYS A 1070 -18.65 19.22 -0.93
C LYS A 1070 -18.69 17.72 -0.62
N CYS A 1071 -19.75 17.03 -1.05
CA CYS A 1071 -19.95 15.60 -0.81
C CYS A 1071 -19.59 14.72 -2.01
N VAL A 1072 -19.28 13.44 -1.74
CA VAL A 1072 -18.89 12.47 -2.76
C VAL A 1072 -19.61 11.13 -2.57
N PHE A 1073 -20.21 10.65 -3.66
CA PHE A 1073 -20.59 9.23 -3.83
C PHE A 1073 -19.60 8.59 -4.80
N LYS A 1074 -18.96 7.50 -4.36
CA LYS A 1074 -17.94 6.80 -5.14
C LYS A 1074 -18.23 5.31 -5.21
N LYS A 1075 -18.29 4.74 -6.42
CA LYS A 1075 -18.54 3.29 -6.61
C LYS A 1075 -19.78 2.80 -5.86
N ALA A 1076 -20.84 3.62 -5.85
CA ALA A 1076 -22.10 3.31 -5.19
C ALA A 1076 -23.15 2.85 -6.22
N GLY A 1077 -23.92 1.82 -5.86
CA GLY A 1077 -25.12 1.40 -6.59
C GLY A 1077 -26.32 2.26 -6.17
N LEU A 1078 -26.98 2.92 -7.11
CA LEU A 1078 -28.01 3.93 -6.86
C LEU A 1078 -29.36 3.59 -7.51
N ASP A 1079 -29.62 2.32 -7.79
CA ASP A 1079 -30.86 1.91 -8.44
C ASP A 1079 -32.10 2.43 -7.70
N LYS A 1080 -32.98 3.13 -8.43
CA LYS A 1080 -34.22 3.74 -7.90
C LYS A 1080 -33.99 4.76 -6.78
N ALA A 1081 -32.79 5.33 -6.66
CA ALA A 1081 -32.52 6.38 -5.67
C ALA A 1081 -33.22 7.71 -6.03
N SER A 1082 -33.72 8.41 -5.01
CA SER A 1082 -34.40 9.71 -5.13
C SER A 1082 -33.59 10.83 -4.49
N PHE A 1083 -33.33 11.89 -5.26
CA PHE A 1083 -32.65 13.12 -4.89
C PHE A 1083 -33.49 14.33 -5.31
N ARG A 1084 -34.80 14.31 -5.06
CA ARG A 1084 -35.72 15.35 -5.53
C ARG A 1084 -35.69 16.58 -4.63
N GLY A 1085 -35.70 17.76 -5.24
CA GLY A 1085 -35.70 19.03 -4.52
C GLY A 1085 -34.44 19.25 -3.66
N ILE A 1086 -33.31 18.65 -4.01
CA ILE A 1086 -32.06 18.83 -3.26
C ILE A 1086 -31.40 20.17 -3.60
N THR A 1087 -30.55 20.63 -2.68
CA THR A 1087 -29.63 21.75 -2.91
C THR A 1087 -28.19 21.26 -2.81
N THR A 1088 -27.33 21.68 -3.75
CA THR A 1088 -25.91 21.29 -3.73
C THR A 1088 -24.99 22.49 -3.80
N ASP A 1089 -23.93 22.51 -2.99
CA ASP A 1089 -22.69 23.23 -3.26
C ASP A 1089 -21.55 22.21 -3.42
N ALA A 1090 -21.36 21.78 -4.67
CA ALA A 1090 -20.45 20.69 -5.07
C ALA A 1090 -20.84 19.30 -4.52
N LEU A 1091 -21.56 18.54 -5.35
CA LEU A 1091 -21.80 17.10 -5.17
C LEU A 1091 -21.19 16.34 -6.35
N LEU A 1092 -20.39 15.30 -6.06
CA LEU A 1092 -19.73 14.46 -7.06
C LEU A 1092 -20.26 13.02 -7.03
N LEU A 1093 -20.70 12.54 -8.20
CA LEU A 1093 -20.91 11.12 -8.47
C LEU A 1093 -19.72 10.57 -9.28
N HIS A 1094 -19.02 9.58 -8.74
CA HIS A 1094 -17.80 9.03 -9.33
C HIS A 1094 -17.86 7.50 -9.45
N THR A 1095 -17.85 7.01 -10.70
CA THR A 1095 -17.95 5.58 -11.02
C THR A 1095 -19.20 4.95 -10.38
N CYS A 1096 -20.32 5.66 -10.42
CA CYS A 1096 -21.60 5.22 -9.87
C CYS A 1096 -22.48 4.61 -10.97
N ALA A 1097 -23.36 3.69 -10.61
CA ALA A 1097 -24.32 3.10 -11.52
C ALA A 1097 -25.72 3.10 -10.90
N GLY A 1098 -26.75 3.32 -11.72
CA GLY A 1098 -28.13 3.12 -11.29
C GLY A 1098 -29.15 3.43 -12.37
N GLU A 1099 -30.23 2.67 -12.38
CA GLU A 1099 -31.41 2.92 -13.21
C GLU A 1099 -32.49 3.67 -12.44
N LYS A 1100 -33.28 4.48 -13.16
CA LYS A 1100 -34.43 5.23 -12.61
C LYS A 1100 -34.06 6.17 -11.46
N VAL A 1101 -32.87 6.76 -11.52
CA VAL A 1101 -32.41 7.79 -10.59
C VAL A 1101 -33.09 9.12 -10.91
N SER A 1102 -33.48 9.89 -9.89
CA SER A 1102 -34.20 11.17 -10.08
C SER A 1102 -33.59 12.31 -9.26
N PHE A 1103 -33.30 13.42 -9.94
CA PHE A 1103 -32.93 14.72 -9.35
C PHE A 1103 -33.96 15.80 -9.69
N ALA A 1104 -35.20 15.42 -9.97
CA ALA A 1104 -36.22 16.35 -10.46
C ALA A 1104 -36.48 17.49 -9.46
N GLY A 1105 -36.63 18.72 -9.98
CA GLY A 1105 -36.93 19.91 -9.16
C GLY A 1105 -35.77 20.42 -8.30
N SER A 1106 -34.53 19.97 -8.55
CA SER A 1106 -33.37 20.29 -7.70
C SER A 1106 -32.58 21.52 -8.16
N GLU A 1107 -31.89 22.17 -7.20
CA GLU A 1107 -30.95 23.27 -7.43
C GLU A 1107 -29.50 22.76 -7.35
N LEU A 1108 -28.87 22.64 -8.51
CA LEU A 1108 -27.59 21.96 -8.68
C LEU A 1108 -26.48 22.97 -8.99
N PHE A 1109 -25.79 23.45 -7.95
CA PHE A 1109 -24.57 24.25 -8.12
C PHE A 1109 -23.32 23.39 -8.02
N LYS A 1110 -22.46 23.43 -9.07
CA LYS A 1110 -21.23 22.64 -9.18
C LYS A 1110 -21.43 21.12 -9.05
N PHE A 1111 -22.61 20.61 -9.42
CA PHE A 1111 -22.89 19.18 -9.48
C PHE A 1111 -22.08 18.51 -10.61
N ARG A 1112 -21.50 17.34 -10.34
CA ARG A 1112 -20.59 16.63 -11.25
C ARG A 1112 -20.87 15.14 -11.36
N ILE A 1113 -20.73 14.61 -12.58
CA ILE A 1113 -20.73 13.18 -12.87
C ILE A 1113 -19.46 12.84 -13.64
N SER A 1114 -18.70 11.84 -13.17
CA SER A 1114 -17.37 11.53 -13.71
C SER A 1114 -17.21 10.08 -14.17
N HIS A 1115 -16.18 9.85 -14.99
CA HIS A 1115 -15.79 8.62 -15.71
C HIS A 1115 -16.48 7.31 -15.32
N ASP A 1116 -17.00 6.64 -16.36
CA ASP A 1116 -17.60 5.31 -16.34
C ASP A 1116 -18.89 5.20 -15.52
N SER A 1117 -19.46 6.34 -15.10
CA SER A 1117 -20.77 6.35 -14.45
C SER A 1117 -21.89 6.04 -15.43
N GLN A 1118 -22.84 5.21 -14.99
CA GLN A 1118 -23.93 4.65 -15.80
C GLN A 1118 -25.30 5.10 -15.25
N PHE A 1119 -25.99 5.99 -15.96
CA PHE A 1119 -27.31 6.49 -15.58
C PHE A 1119 -28.28 6.56 -16.78
N PRO A 1120 -28.61 5.43 -17.41
CA PRO A 1120 -29.60 5.41 -18.48
C PRO A 1120 -30.98 5.83 -17.93
N GLY A 1121 -31.67 6.71 -18.66
CA GLY A 1121 -32.98 7.23 -18.27
C GLY A 1121 -32.97 8.15 -17.04
N LEU A 1122 -31.83 8.82 -16.75
CA LEU A 1122 -31.72 9.76 -15.64
C LEU A 1122 -32.78 10.87 -15.74
N ASN A 1123 -33.54 11.09 -14.67
CA ASN A 1123 -34.53 12.16 -14.61
C ASN A 1123 -33.93 13.43 -13.99
N LEU A 1124 -33.77 14.44 -14.84
CA LEU A 1124 -33.30 15.80 -14.53
C LEU A 1124 -34.37 16.84 -14.91
N GLY A 1125 -35.66 16.51 -14.80
CA GLY A 1125 -36.75 17.42 -15.13
C GLY A 1125 -36.87 18.59 -14.15
N ALA A 1126 -37.17 19.78 -14.67
CA ALA A 1126 -37.35 21.02 -13.91
C ALA A 1126 -36.18 21.37 -12.96
N VAL A 1127 -34.94 21.10 -13.35
CA VAL A 1127 -33.75 21.45 -12.53
C VAL A 1127 -33.18 22.80 -12.89
N VAL A 1128 -32.54 23.46 -11.91
CA VAL A 1128 -31.67 24.61 -12.14
C VAL A 1128 -30.23 24.15 -11.96
N TRP A 1129 -29.46 24.06 -13.04
CA TRP A 1129 -28.11 23.52 -13.01
C TRP A 1129 -27.07 24.54 -13.49
N LYS A 1130 -26.23 25.00 -12.56
CA LYS A 1130 -25.23 26.05 -12.80
C LYS A 1130 -23.82 25.51 -12.55
N GLN A 1131 -22.90 25.83 -13.48
CA GLN A 1131 -21.48 25.44 -13.40
C GLN A 1131 -21.27 23.91 -13.26
N GLY A 1132 -22.09 23.12 -13.94
CA GLY A 1132 -22.01 21.67 -13.93
C GLY A 1132 -20.88 21.09 -14.77
N TYR A 1133 -20.47 19.86 -14.46
CA TYR A 1133 -19.50 19.13 -15.27
C TYR A 1133 -19.80 17.63 -15.34
N CYS A 1134 -20.03 17.13 -16.55
CA CYS A 1134 -20.21 15.71 -16.86
C CYS A 1134 -19.12 15.25 -17.83
N ARG A 1135 -18.46 14.13 -17.52
CA ARG A 1135 -17.40 13.59 -18.38
C ARG A 1135 -17.46 12.08 -18.49
N LYS A 1136 -17.48 11.57 -19.73
CA LYS A 1136 -17.52 10.13 -20.05
C LYS A 1136 -18.56 9.36 -19.24
N ALA A 1137 -19.77 9.92 -19.20
CA ALA A 1137 -20.91 9.32 -18.51
C ALA A 1137 -21.95 8.86 -19.54
N ASN A 1138 -22.63 7.76 -19.23
CA ASN A 1138 -23.77 7.29 -19.99
C ASN A 1138 -25.05 7.91 -19.41
N LEU A 1139 -25.69 8.76 -20.21
CA LEU A 1139 -26.92 9.49 -19.93
C LEU A 1139 -27.96 9.24 -21.04
N ALA A 1140 -27.90 8.07 -21.70
CA ALA A 1140 -28.82 7.72 -22.78
C ALA A 1140 -30.27 7.78 -22.29
N GLY A 1141 -31.15 8.43 -23.06
CA GLY A 1141 -32.56 8.60 -22.72
C GLY A 1141 -32.83 9.51 -21.51
N ALA A 1142 -31.86 10.31 -21.07
CA ALA A 1142 -32.09 11.26 -19.97
C ALA A 1142 -33.20 12.27 -20.30
N ASP A 1143 -33.99 12.64 -19.28
CA ASP A 1143 -35.09 13.60 -19.40
C ASP A 1143 -34.77 14.91 -18.69
N LEU A 1144 -34.74 16.01 -19.45
CA LEU A 1144 -34.38 17.35 -18.96
C LEU A 1144 -35.52 18.38 -19.17
N GLN A 1145 -36.75 17.94 -19.42
CA GLN A 1145 -37.84 18.88 -19.73
C GLN A 1145 -38.06 19.93 -18.62
N GLY A 1146 -38.25 21.18 -19.04
CA GLY A 1146 -38.48 22.31 -18.12
C GLY A 1146 -37.24 22.81 -17.38
N SER A 1147 -36.05 22.26 -17.66
CA SER A 1147 -34.82 22.59 -16.94
C SER A 1147 -34.11 23.84 -17.47
N GLU A 1148 -33.34 24.46 -16.59
CA GLU A 1148 -32.48 25.62 -16.89
C GLU A 1148 -31.03 25.30 -16.58
N LEU A 1149 -30.19 25.32 -17.62
CA LEU A 1149 -28.77 25.04 -17.52
C LEU A 1149 -27.97 26.28 -17.95
N GLU A 1150 -26.98 26.65 -17.14
CA GLU A 1150 -26.05 27.73 -17.46
C GLU A 1150 -24.60 27.33 -17.18
N ARG A 1151 -23.72 27.52 -18.19
CA ARG A 1151 -22.29 27.23 -18.11
C ARG A 1151 -21.98 25.78 -17.69
N THR A 1152 -22.82 24.84 -18.08
CA THR A 1152 -22.63 23.41 -17.84
C THR A 1152 -21.91 22.75 -19.02
N ILE A 1153 -21.01 21.81 -18.71
CA ILE A 1153 -20.15 21.15 -19.69
C ILE A 1153 -20.43 19.64 -19.70
N PHE A 1154 -20.67 19.12 -20.90
CA PHE A 1154 -20.75 17.70 -21.23
C PHE A 1154 -19.55 17.36 -22.12
N ASP A 1155 -18.64 16.51 -21.64
CA ASP A 1155 -17.43 16.10 -22.36
C ASP A 1155 -17.44 14.59 -22.61
N SER A 1156 -17.60 14.22 -23.87
CA SER A 1156 -17.57 12.82 -24.32
C SER A 1156 -18.63 11.96 -23.62
N CYS A 1157 -19.84 12.52 -23.44
CA CYS A 1157 -21.00 11.82 -22.87
C CYS A 1157 -21.81 11.11 -23.95
N ASP A 1158 -22.50 10.04 -23.57
CA ASP A 1158 -23.60 9.45 -24.36
C ASP A 1158 -24.91 10.07 -23.88
N MET A 1159 -25.57 10.81 -24.77
CA MET A 1159 -26.90 11.39 -24.56
C MET A 1159 -27.84 11.00 -25.71
N THR A 1160 -27.66 9.80 -26.27
CA THR A 1160 -28.52 9.28 -27.33
C THR A 1160 -29.97 9.22 -26.85
N ARG A 1161 -30.90 9.64 -27.71
CA ARG A 1161 -32.35 9.71 -27.41
C ARG A 1161 -32.71 10.56 -26.17
N ALA A 1162 -31.84 11.47 -25.74
CA ALA A 1162 -32.15 12.37 -24.63
C ALA A 1162 -33.27 13.36 -25.00
N ASN A 1163 -34.06 13.74 -24.01
CA ASN A 1163 -35.18 14.67 -24.15
C ASN A 1163 -34.81 16.06 -23.66
N LEU A 1164 -34.48 16.95 -24.61
CA LEU A 1164 -34.03 18.33 -24.40
C LEU A 1164 -35.05 19.35 -24.96
N ALA A 1165 -36.30 18.94 -25.16
CA ALA A 1165 -37.35 19.78 -25.71
C ALA A 1165 -37.63 21.00 -24.82
N LYS A 1166 -37.63 22.20 -25.41
CA LYS A 1166 -37.93 23.48 -24.72
C LYS A 1166 -37.01 23.81 -23.53
N VAL A 1167 -35.81 23.24 -23.48
CA VAL A 1167 -34.84 23.46 -22.39
C VAL A 1167 -34.03 24.73 -22.64
N ARG A 1168 -33.72 25.47 -21.57
CA ARG A 1168 -32.80 26.62 -21.62
C ARG A 1168 -31.36 26.13 -21.40
N LEU A 1169 -30.53 26.20 -22.45
CA LEU A 1169 -29.17 25.64 -22.52
C LEU A 1169 -28.12 26.72 -22.81
N ARG A 1170 -28.26 27.90 -22.17
CA ARG A 1170 -27.44 29.08 -22.49
C ARG A 1170 -26.00 28.88 -22.07
N ARG A 1171 -25.06 29.15 -22.99
CA ARG A 1171 -23.60 29.04 -22.75
C ARG A 1171 -23.16 27.65 -22.29
N CYS A 1172 -23.92 26.61 -22.62
CA CYS A 1172 -23.53 25.22 -22.35
C CYS A 1172 -22.57 24.69 -23.41
N ARG A 1173 -21.77 23.67 -23.06
CA ARG A 1173 -20.80 23.05 -23.97
C ARG A 1173 -21.04 21.55 -24.08
N PHE A 1174 -21.24 21.06 -25.30
CA PHE A 1174 -21.39 19.65 -25.67
C PHE A 1174 -20.21 19.22 -26.52
N LEU A 1175 -19.09 18.90 -25.86
CA LEU A 1175 -17.83 18.56 -26.52
C LEU A 1175 -17.80 17.06 -26.79
N LYS A 1176 -17.68 16.65 -28.06
CA LYS A 1176 -17.62 15.23 -28.46
C LYS A 1176 -18.76 14.37 -27.88
N THR A 1177 -19.90 14.99 -27.61
CA THR A 1177 -21.05 14.34 -26.97
C THR A 1177 -21.94 13.74 -28.04
N ASP A 1178 -22.45 12.54 -27.80
CA ASP A 1178 -23.38 11.87 -28.70
C ASP A 1178 -24.82 12.29 -28.38
N LEU A 1179 -25.51 12.88 -29.35
CA LEU A 1179 -26.89 13.34 -29.28
C LEU A 1179 -27.73 12.71 -30.39
N GLU A 1180 -27.34 11.52 -30.88
CA GLU A 1180 -28.09 10.80 -31.89
C GLU A 1180 -29.55 10.57 -31.46
N ALA A 1181 -30.49 10.88 -32.34
CA ALA A 1181 -31.93 10.81 -32.12
C ALA A 1181 -32.46 11.58 -30.90
N ALA A 1182 -31.72 12.58 -30.40
CA ALA A 1182 -32.18 13.45 -29.31
C ALA A 1182 -33.24 14.46 -29.77
N THR A 1183 -34.14 14.85 -28.86
CA THR A 1183 -35.18 15.87 -29.14
C THR A 1183 -34.75 17.23 -28.59
N LEU A 1184 -34.52 18.21 -29.47
CA LEU A 1184 -34.10 19.57 -29.14
C LEU A 1184 -35.07 20.65 -29.69
N HIS A 1185 -36.29 20.27 -30.09
CA HIS A 1185 -37.22 21.24 -30.66
C HIS A 1185 -37.53 22.37 -29.67
N PHE A 1186 -37.48 23.62 -30.17
CA PHE A 1186 -37.62 24.86 -29.39
C PHE A 1186 -36.65 25.01 -28.20
N ALA A 1187 -35.51 24.30 -28.19
CA ALA A 1187 -34.48 24.51 -27.18
C ALA A 1187 -33.77 25.88 -27.36
N ASP A 1188 -33.38 26.52 -26.26
CA ASP A 1188 -32.62 27.78 -26.29
C ASP A 1188 -31.12 27.52 -26.10
N LEU A 1189 -30.39 27.42 -27.21
CA LEU A 1189 -28.96 27.14 -27.29
C LEU A 1189 -28.12 28.42 -27.42
N PHE A 1190 -28.64 29.59 -27.03
CA PHE A 1190 -27.94 30.86 -27.19
C PHE A 1190 -26.49 30.83 -26.64
N MET A 1191 -25.52 31.09 -27.53
CA MET A 1191 -24.08 31.03 -27.26
C MET A 1191 -23.56 29.66 -26.75
N ALA A 1192 -24.25 28.57 -27.07
CA ALA A 1192 -23.77 27.23 -26.76
C ALA A 1192 -22.67 26.77 -27.74
N SER A 1193 -21.91 25.74 -27.35
CA SER A 1193 -20.92 25.09 -28.22
C SER A 1193 -21.26 23.63 -28.40
N MET A 1194 -21.34 23.19 -29.65
CA MET A 1194 -21.64 21.83 -30.10
C MET A 1194 -20.45 21.17 -30.80
N ARG A 1195 -19.23 21.62 -30.50
CA ARG A 1195 -18.01 21.17 -31.18
C ARG A 1195 -17.85 19.64 -31.13
N LYS A 1196 -17.71 19.04 -32.31
CA LYS A 1196 -17.56 17.57 -32.50
C LYS A 1196 -18.71 16.75 -31.94
N ALA A 1197 -19.87 17.35 -31.66
CA ALA A 1197 -21.05 16.62 -31.26
C ALA A 1197 -21.62 15.82 -32.44
N ARG A 1198 -22.29 14.71 -32.14
CA ARG A 1198 -23.01 13.90 -33.13
C ARG A 1198 -24.50 14.19 -33.03
N LEU A 1199 -25.10 14.69 -34.12
CA LEU A 1199 -26.50 15.15 -34.19
C LEU A 1199 -27.33 14.37 -35.22
N VAL A 1200 -26.91 13.15 -35.55
CA VAL A 1200 -27.61 12.29 -36.51
C VAL A 1200 -29.03 12.00 -36.01
N GLN A 1201 -30.03 12.16 -36.88
CA GLN A 1201 -31.46 12.01 -36.60
C GLN A 1201 -32.01 12.88 -35.44
N ALA A 1202 -31.26 13.91 -35.02
CA ALA A 1202 -31.73 14.82 -33.97
C ALA A 1202 -32.83 15.77 -34.50
N ASP A 1203 -33.79 16.09 -33.64
CA ASP A 1203 -34.89 17.02 -33.94
C ASP A 1203 -34.63 18.40 -33.32
N MET A 1204 -34.18 19.37 -34.12
CA MET A 1204 -33.85 20.73 -33.71
C MET A 1204 -34.85 21.79 -34.23
N ARG A 1205 -36.07 21.38 -34.61
CA ARG A 1205 -37.07 22.31 -35.18
C ARG A 1205 -37.37 23.47 -34.24
N GLY A 1206 -37.32 24.70 -34.77
CA GLY A 1206 -37.59 25.91 -34.00
C GLY A 1206 -36.59 26.23 -32.87
N ALA A 1207 -35.45 25.53 -32.79
CA ALA A 1207 -34.43 25.81 -31.77
C ALA A 1207 -33.77 27.18 -31.97
N ASN A 1208 -33.47 27.88 -30.88
CA ASN A 1208 -32.69 29.10 -30.92
C ASN A 1208 -31.20 28.77 -30.91
N CYS A 1209 -30.62 28.64 -32.09
CA CYS A 1209 -29.21 28.30 -32.28
C CYS A 1209 -28.33 29.54 -32.53
N TYR A 1210 -28.72 30.72 -32.07
CA TYR A 1210 -27.99 31.97 -32.33
C TYR A 1210 -26.59 31.99 -31.67
N ALA A 1211 -25.58 32.35 -32.46
CA ALA A 1211 -24.17 32.36 -32.03
C ALA A 1211 -23.69 31.01 -31.47
N VAL A 1212 -24.19 29.90 -32.03
CA VAL A 1212 -23.76 28.55 -31.66
C VAL A 1212 -22.57 28.13 -32.50
N ASP A 1213 -21.63 27.44 -31.88
CA ASP A 1213 -20.46 26.88 -32.54
C ASP A 1213 -20.68 25.39 -32.88
N PHE A 1214 -20.76 25.07 -34.18
CA PHE A 1214 -20.92 23.70 -34.69
C PHE A 1214 -19.62 23.11 -35.28
N PHE A 1215 -18.44 23.63 -34.93
CA PHE A 1215 -17.19 23.20 -35.53
C PHE A 1215 -16.96 21.67 -35.43
N LYS A 1216 -16.78 21.04 -36.59
CA LYS A 1216 -16.65 19.57 -36.77
C LYS A 1216 -17.82 18.75 -36.18
N ALA A 1217 -19.00 19.33 -35.98
CA ALA A 1217 -20.20 18.56 -35.62
C ALA A 1217 -20.64 17.66 -36.78
N VAL A 1218 -21.23 16.50 -36.46
CA VAL A 1218 -21.69 15.52 -37.45
C VAL A 1218 -23.21 15.59 -37.58
N PHE A 1219 -23.69 15.84 -38.80
CA PHE A 1219 -25.11 15.88 -39.15
C PHE A 1219 -25.49 14.69 -40.03
N GLY A 1220 -26.77 14.29 -40.00
CA GLY A 1220 -27.31 13.25 -40.88
C GLY A 1220 -28.78 13.01 -40.56
N GLU A 1221 -29.70 13.21 -41.51
CA GLU A 1221 -31.15 13.21 -41.26
C GLU A 1221 -31.58 14.13 -40.10
N THR A 1222 -30.79 15.17 -39.80
CA THR A 1222 -31.05 16.14 -38.73
C THR A 1222 -32.11 17.12 -39.17
N ARG A 1223 -33.13 17.34 -38.34
CA ARG A 1223 -34.27 18.24 -38.64
C ARG A 1223 -34.03 19.62 -38.05
N MET A 1224 -34.03 20.67 -38.87
CA MET A 1224 -33.72 22.05 -38.45
C MET A 1224 -34.76 23.09 -38.91
N GLU A 1225 -35.94 22.65 -39.35
CA GLU A 1225 -36.98 23.54 -39.87
C GLU A 1225 -37.33 24.64 -38.84
N GLY A 1226 -37.12 25.91 -39.22
CA GLY A 1226 -37.40 27.07 -38.37
C GLY A 1226 -36.36 27.38 -37.26
N ALA A 1227 -35.21 26.71 -37.23
CA ALA A 1227 -34.14 27.03 -36.27
C ALA A 1227 -33.45 28.37 -36.58
N ASN A 1228 -33.13 29.15 -35.54
CA ASN A 1228 -32.42 30.43 -35.68
C ASN A 1228 -30.90 30.23 -35.71
N LEU A 1229 -30.29 30.21 -36.90
CA LEU A 1229 -28.85 29.96 -37.09
C LEU A 1229 -28.02 31.23 -37.31
N LYS A 1230 -28.56 32.41 -36.98
CA LYS A 1230 -27.83 33.68 -37.18
C LYS A 1230 -26.58 33.76 -36.30
N ARG A 1231 -25.48 34.22 -36.91
CA ARG A 1231 -24.14 34.34 -36.31
C ARG A 1231 -23.54 33.01 -35.81
N SER A 1232 -24.09 31.88 -36.24
CA SER A 1232 -23.61 30.56 -35.85
C SER A 1232 -22.51 30.09 -36.80
N LEU A 1233 -21.52 29.38 -36.26
CA LEU A 1233 -20.38 28.88 -37.04
C LEU A 1233 -20.71 27.48 -37.55
N ILE A 1234 -20.95 27.36 -38.86
CA ILE A 1234 -21.22 26.10 -39.57
C ILE A 1234 -20.19 25.97 -40.70
N ASP A 1235 -19.35 24.93 -40.64
CA ASP A 1235 -18.28 24.75 -41.62
C ASP A 1235 -18.79 24.10 -42.92
N GLY A 1236 -18.45 24.67 -44.08
CA GLY A 1236 -18.59 24.09 -45.44
C GLY A 1236 -19.99 23.77 -46.01
N HIS A 1237 -21.04 23.68 -45.19
CA HIS A 1237 -22.37 23.18 -45.63
C HIS A 1237 -23.48 24.24 -45.68
N GLU A 1238 -23.19 25.49 -45.29
CA GLU A 1238 -24.19 26.55 -45.19
C GLU A 1238 -24.91 26.83 -46.52
N GLN A 1239 -24.16 26.86 -47.64
CA GLN A 1239 -24.73 27.14 -48.95
C GLN A 1239 -25.68 26.05 -49.45
N GLY A 1240 -25.39 24.77 -49.18
CA GLY A 1240 -26.25 23.65 -49.57
C GLY A 1240 -27.56 23.61 -48.76
N MET A 1241 -27.47 23.84 -47.45
CA MET A 1241 -28.65 23.84 -46.58
C MET A 1241 -29.59 25.02 -46.84
N ARG A 1242 -29.05 26.19 -47.23
CA ARG A 1242 -29.86 27.33 -47.72
C ARG A 1242 -30.55 27.00 -49.04
N ALA A 1243 -29.89 26.29 -49.96
CA ALA A 1243 -30.45 25.90 -51.25
C ALA A 1243 -31.60 24.87 -51.12
N GLU A 1244 -31.53 23.99 -50.11
CA GLU A 1244 -32.57 22.99 -49.81
C GLU A 1244 -33.74 23.53 -48.96
N GLY A 1245 -33.72 24.82 -48.58
CA GLY A 1245 -34.76 25.43 -47.75
C GLY A 1245 -34.77 24.95 -46.30
N LEU A 1246 -33.70 24.30 -45.84
CA LEU A 1246 -33.56 23.77 -44.48
C LEU A 1246 -33.22 24.87 -43.45
N ILE A 1247 -32.80 26.06 -43.91
CA ILE A 1247 -32.42 27.21 -43.07
C ILE A 1247 -32.99 28.50 -43.71
N ILE A 1248 -33.53 29.41 -42.88
CA ILE A 1248 -34.11 30.71 -43.29
C ILE A 1248 -33.02 31.77 -43.46
#